data_AF-A0A7J0FMW6-F1
#
_entry.id   AF-A0A7J0FMW6-F1
#
_cell.length_a   1.000
_cell.length_b   1.000
_cell.length_c   1.000
_cell.angle_alpha   90.00
_cell.angle_beta   90.00
_cell.angle_gamma   90.00
#
_symmetry.space_group_name_H-M   'P 1'
#
loop_
_entity.id
_entity.type
_entity.pdbx_description
1 polymer ?
#
loop_
_entity_poly.entity_id
_entity_poly.type
_entity_poly.pdbx_seq_one_letter_code
_entity_poly.pdbx_strand_id
1 'polypeptide(L)'
;MVVHLPNHSCLQRFTTTINCLSPQISYLASFNNTNYLCSSIRSPTTTTTVSVSSFPPLLAQKRSELGLRERKLEKESQMTITPEVRIADRKLVVKGRTILTNVPDNVIATAGSNTGPVQGVFLGAVFDEPNSRHVVSLGNLRDVRFLACFRFKLWWMAQKMGDQGRDIPLETQFLLVETKDGSHIESDGGDETNQMVYTVFLPLIEGPFRSCLQGNARDELELCLESGDAETTSSSFNHSVYISSGTDPFVTITDAIRAVKSHLKTFRQRHEKKLPNIVDFFGWCTWDAFYQEVTEEGVEAGLESLAAGGAPPKFVIIDDGWQSVESDPKPDSQNPLLRLTGIKENKKFQNKEDPTAGIKNIVKIAKEKYGLKYVYVWHAIIGYWGGVRAGDEMEEYGPSIKYMDVSNGVVSNEPGWRTDALALQGLGLVNPKNVYKFYNELHSYLASAGVDGVKVDVQCILETLGAGLGGRVELTRKYHQALDQSVARNFPDNGCIACMSHNTDALYCSKQTAVARASDDFYPRDPVSHTIHIAAVAYNSVFLGEFMLPDWDMFHSLHPAAEYHASARAISGGPVYVSDAPGKHNFDLLKKLVLPDGSILRARLPGRPTKDCLFSDPARDGVSLLKIWNMNKYTGVLGVYNCQGAAWNSIERKNTFHQTRSEAITGSVRGRDVHLIADAAVGPDWKGNCAMYGHQGGDLITLPYNAAVPVSLKVLEHEIFTVTPIKVLAPGFAFAPLGLIDMFNGGGAIEGLEYEVKGGAQLCELEDGYRGEGNGLAGVKIENVSAELVAVVRMEVKGRGRFGAYSSAKPRRCTVGSAVVGFEYDLVSGLVTLNLERMPEEDRKFHIVEIEL
;
A
#
# COMPACT_ATOMS: atom_id res chain seq x y z
N MET A 1 24.33 -33.32 14.77
CA MET A 1 25.24 -32.79 15.81
C MET A 1 24.77 -31.38 16.11
N VAL A 2 24.20 -31.12 17.29
CA VAL A 2 23.54 -29.83 17.59
C VAL A 2 24.56 -28.87 18.20
N VAL A 3 24.88 -27.80 17.49
CA VAL A 3 25.74 -26.73 18.00
C VAL A 3 24.85 -25.67 18.66
N HIS A 4 25.01 -25.48 19.96
CA HIS A 4 24.37 -24.36 20.67
C HIS A 4 25.02 -23.04 20.24
N LEU A 5 24.22 -22.09 19.74
CA LEU A 5 24.58 -20.68 19.66
C LEU A 5 24.06 -19.94 20.91
N PRO A 6 24.72 -18.87 21.39
CA PRO A 6 24.37 -18.23 22.67
C PRO A 6 23.07 -17.41 22.64
N ASN A 7 22.41 -17.30 23.78
CA ASN A 7 21.23 -16.44 23.96
C ASN A 7 21.61 -14.95 24.05
N HIS A 8 21.58 -14.22 22.93
CA HIS A 8 21.64 -12.76 22.92
C HIS A 8 20.24 -12.16 23.03
N SER A 9 19.73 -12.03 24.25
CA SER A 9 18.35 -11.59 24.57
C SER A 9 18.22 -10.12 25.04
N CYS A 10 19.23 -9.29 24.76
CA CYS A 10 19.31 -7.94 25.32
C CYS A 10 18.59 -6.84 24.50
N LEU A 11 18.63 -6.88 23.16
CA LEU A 11 18.20 -5.74 22.32
C LEU A 11 16.77 -5.80 21.75
N GLN A 12 16.01 -6.90 21.89
CA GLN A 12 14.55 -6.86 21.64
C GLN A 12 13.78 -5.96 22.65
N ARG A 13 14.48 -5.36 23.63
CA ARG A 13 13.91 -4.53 24.69
C ARG A 13 13.60 -3.08 24.29
N PHE A 14 14.16 -2.58 23.19
CA PHE A 14 13.91 -1.20 22.73
C PHE A 14 12.49 -0.97 22.18
N THR A 15 11.67 -2.01 22.00
CA THR A 15 10.26 -1.88 21.58
C THR A 15 9.25 -2.56 22.49
N THR A 16 9.67 -3.30 23.54
CA THR A 16 8.77 -3.84 24.59
C THR A 16 9.48 -4.02 25.94
N THR A 17 8.91 -3.48 27.02
CA THR A 17 9.24 -3.85 28.42
C THR A 17 8.08 -3.53 29.37
N ILE A 18 7.35 -4.56 29.82
CA ILE A 18 6.75 -4.65 31.16
C ILE A 18 6.88 -6.11 31.60
N ASN A 19 7.40 -6.36 32.82
CA ASN A 19 7.48 -7.70 33.39
C ASN A 19 6.19 -8.08 34.14
N CYS A 20 5.81 -9.35 34.07
CA CYS A 20 4.65 -9.88 34.78
C CYS A 20 4.92 -10.02 36.30
N LEU A 21 3.96 -9.59 37.10
CA LEU A 21 3.75 -10.08 38.47
C LEU A 21 2.32 -10.61 38.56
N SER A 22 2.17 -11.86 39.00
CA SER A 22 0.85 -12.44 39.31
C SER A 22 0.44 -12.10 40.74
N PRO A 23 -0.86 -12.23 41.03
CA PRO A 23 -1.24 -13.32 41.93
C PRO A 23 -2.41 -14.16 41.40
N GLN A 24 -2.58 -15.34 41.99
CA GLN A 24 -3.69 -16.25 41.75
C GLN A 24 -4.98 -15.74 42.40
N ILE A 25 -6.14 -16.10 41.82
CA ILE A 25 -7.34 -16.56 42.56
C ILE A 25 -8.27 -17.28 41.56
N SER A 26 -9.01 -18.28 42.03
CA SER A 26 -9.92 -19.11 41.23
C SER A 26 -11.36 -19.02 41.74
N TYR A 27 -12.37 -19.15 40.86
CA TYR A 27 -13.36 -20.25 40.89
C TYR A 27 -14.61 -20.06 40.00
N LEU A 28 -15.07 -21.19 39.45
CA LEU A 28 -16.46 -21.62 39.15
C LEU A 28 -17.32 -20.92 38.06
N ALA A 29 -18.12 -21.76 37.41
CA ALA A 29 -18.93 -21.49 36.23
C ALA A 29 -20.42 -21.80 36.44
N SER A 30 -21.30 -21.29 35.57
CA SER A 30 -22.66 -21.77 35.21
C SER A 30 -23.42 -20.69 34.42
N PHE A 31 -24.49 -20.93 33.65
CA PHE A 31 -24.90 -21.98 32.69
C PHE A 31 -26.20 -21.45 31.98
N ASN A 32 -26.68 -22.09 30.89
CA ASN A 32 -27.99 -21.86 30.19
C ASN A 32 -28.10 -20.59 29.30
N ASN A 33 -28.54 -20.66 28.03
CA ASN A 33 -29.84 -21.04 27.40
C ASN A 33 -30.93 -19.94 27.52
N THR A 34 -31.80 -19.64 26.52
CA THR A 34 -32.31 -20.47 25.39
C THR A 34 -32.79 -19.61 24.18
N ASN A 35 -33.18 -20.26 23.06
CA ASN A 35 -33.70 -19.70 21.79
C ASN A 35 -35.12 -19.07 21.88
N TYR A 36 -35.52 -18.29 20.86
CA TYR A 36 -36.75 -18.44 20.01
C TYR A 36 -36.72 -17.39 18.86
N LEU A 37 -37.63 -17.37 17.85
CA LEU A 37 -37.83 -18.24 16.68
C LEU A 37 -38.88 -17.53 15.76
N CYS A 38 -38.47 -17.16 14.54
CA CYS A 38 -39.22 -16.94 13.28
C CYS A 38 -40.77 -16.71 13.24
N SER A 39 -41.22 -15.75 12.41
CA SER A 39 -42.36 -15.96 11.47
C SER A 39 -42.42 -14.87 10.35
N SER A 40 -43.28 -15.05 9.33
CA SER A 40 -43.38 -14.26 8.09
C SER A 40 -44.78 -14.43 7.46
N ILE A 41 -45.23 -13.53 6.53
CA ILE A 41 -45.96 -13.81 5.25
C ILE A 41 -46.83 -12.64 4.70
N ARG A 42 -46.44 -12.15 3.49
CA ARG A 42 -47.21 -11.70 2.28
C ARG A 42 -48.32 -10.61 2.27
N SER A 43 -48.51 -10.07 1.05
CA SER A 43 -49.52 -9.10 0.53
C SER A 43 -50.67 -9.80 -0.26
N PRO A 44 -51.61 -9.06 -0.92
CA PRO A 44 -51.50 -8.79 -2.38
C PRO A 44 -52.13 -7.45 -2.91
N THR A 45 -52.52 -7.38 -4.21
CA THR A 45 -52.57 -6.19 -5.14
C THR A 45 -53.90 -5.92 -5.90
N THR A 46 -54.04 -4.71 -6.51
CA THR A 46 -54.76 -4.28 -7.78
C THR A 46 -54.33 -2.82 -8.16
N THR A 47 -54.33 -2.14 -9.34
CA THR A 47 -54.87 -2.22 -10.76
C THR A 47 -56.33 -1.74 -11.02
N THR A 48 -56.76 -0.98 -12.07
CA THR A 48 -56.14 -0.43 -13.33
C THR A 48 -56.97 0.74 -14.00
N THR A 49 -56.48 1.34 -15.13
CA THR A 49 -57.23 1.90 -16.32
C THR A 49 -58.05 3.23 -16.25
N VAL A 50 -58.33 4.08 -17.30
CA VAL A 50 -57.81 4.38 -18.70
C VAL A 50 -58.42 5.70 -19.32
N SER A 51 -57.89 6.17 -20.48
CA SER A 51 -58.42 7.14 -21.53
C SER A 51 -57.87 8.61 -21.54
N VAL A 52 -57.48 9.35 -22.62
CA VAL A 52 -57.62 9.37 -24.13
C VAL A 52 -58.68 10.39 -24.65
N SER A 53 -58.50 11.31 -25.63
CA SER A 53 -57.43 11.69 -26.61
C SER A 53 -57.12 13.24 -26.61
N SER A 54 -56.93 14.11 -27.64
CA SER A 54 -57.08 14.20 -29.13
C SER A 54 -56.14 15.28 -29.78
N PHE A 55 -56.02 15.35 -31.13
CA PHE A 55 -55.13 16.26 -31.93
C PHE A 55 -55.91 17.22 -32.91
N PRO A 56 -55.33 17.85 -33.98
CA PRO A 56 -54.70 19.20 -34.06
C PRO A 56 -55.41 20.14 -35.10
N PRO A 57 -54.85 21.31 -35.56
CA PRO A 57 -53.92 21.33 -36.73
C PRO A 57 -52.90 22.52 -36.88
N LEU A 58 -51.89 22.34 -37.77
CA LEU A 58 -51.27 23.22 -38.83
C LEU A 58 -51.37 24.78 -38.74
N LEU A 59 -50.45 25.65 -39.26
CA LEU A 59 -49.37 25.55 -40.28
C LEU A 59 -48.38 26.78 -40.26
N ALA A 60 -47.17 26.61 -40.82
CA ALA A 60 -46.28 27.59 -41.53
C ALA A 60 -45.67 28.90 -40.91
N GLN A 61 -44.32 28.92 -40.91
CA GLN A 61 -43.37 29.95 -41.43
C GLN A 61 -43.25 31.41 -40.89
N LYS A 62 -42.10 31.63 -40.19
CA LYS A 62 -40.92 32.45 -40.61
C LYS A 62 -40.96 34.00 -40.58
N ARG A 63 -39.95 34.59 -39.89
CA ARG A 63 -39.45 35.99 -39.91
C ARG A 63 -40.37 37.10 -39.34
N SER A 64 -39.89 38.25 -38.87
CA SER A 64 -38.67 38.61 -38.09
C SER A 64 -38.64 40.13 -37.83
N GLU A 65 -38.74 40.57 -36.57
CA GLU A 65 -38.31 41.90 -36.05
C GLU A 65 -38.46 41.83 -34.52
N LEU A 66 -37.45 41.98 -33.65
CA LEU A 66 -36.45 43.04 -33.47
C LEU A 66 -37.07 44.32 -32.89
N GLY A 67 -37.00 44.46 -31.56
CA GLY A 67 -37.05 45.77 -30.90
C GLY A 67 -38.31 46.15 -30.10
N LEU A 68 -38.62 45.42 -29.02
CA LEU A 68 -39.26 46.05 -27.84
C LEU A 68 -38.72 45.42 -26.54
N ARG A 69 -37.84 46.19 -25.88
CA ARG A 69 -37.26 45.89 -24.56
C ARG A 69 -38.31 46.14 -23.46
N GLU A 70 -37.96 45.78 -22.23
CA GLU A 70 -38.60 46.25 -20.98
C GLU A 70 -40.07 45.85 -20.77
N ARG A 71 -40.29 44.59 -20.34
CA ARG A 71 -41.05 44.23 -19.12
C ARG A 71 -41.10 42.70 -18.91
N LYS A 72 -39.98 42.11 -18.48
CA LYS A 72 -39.97 40.76 -17.86
C LYS A 72 -38.72 40.48 -17.00
N LEU A 73 -38.33 41.46 -16.20
CA LEU A 73 -37.45 41.24 -15.05
C LEU A 73 -38.29 40.70 -13.89
N GLU A 74 -38.48 39.38 -13.84
CA GLU A 74 -38.73 38.60 -12.61
C GLU A 74 -38.86 37.11 -12.96
N LYS A 75 -38.42 36.23 -12.04
CA LYS A 75 -38.36 34.77 -12.20
C LYS A 75 -37.45 34.24 -13.32
N GLU A 76 -36.21 34.75 -13.37
CA GLU A 76 -35.10 33.80 -13.46
C GLU A 76 -34.93 33.16 -12.09
N SER A 77 -35.26 31.87 -11.97
CA SER A 77 -34.86 31.09 -10.79
C SER A 77 -33.36 30.86 -10.84
N GLN A 78 -32.62 31.38 -9.87
CA GLN A 78 -31.23 30.99 -9.67
C GLN A 78 -31.18 29.46 -9.51
N MET A 79 -30.62 28.76 -10.49
CA MET A 79 -30.23 27.35 -10.33
C MET A 79 -28.96 27.32 -9.50
N THR A 80 -29.12 27.56 -8.20
CA THR A 80 -28.04 27.52 -7.22
C THR A 80 -27.57 26.08 -7.09
N ILE A 81 -26.51 25.73 -7.84
CA ILE A 81 -25.85 24.44 -7.73
C ILE A 81 -25.43 24.26 -6.28
N THR A 82 -26.10 23.36 -5.58
CA THR A 82 -25.85 23.11 -4.16
C THR A 82 -24.53 22.35 -4.05
N PRO A 83 -23.54 22.84 -3.26
CA PRO A 83 -22.25 22.16 -3.12
C PRO A 83 -22.41 20.70 -2.67
N GLU A 84 -21.61 19.81 -3.25
CA GLU A 84 -21.67 18.36 -3.01
C GLU A 84 -21.45 18.02 -1.53
N VAL A 85 -20.44 18.68 -0.93
CA VAL A 85 -20.14 18.69 0.50
C VAL A 85 -20.54 20.06 1.05
N ARG A 86 -21.26 20.12 2.18
CA ARG A 86 -21.61 21.37 2.87
C ARG A 86 -21.98 21.16 4.34
N ILE A 87 -21.82 22.21 5.16
CA ILE A 87 -22.48 22.29 6.47
C ILE A 87 -23.85 22.96 6.27
N ALA A 88 -24.91 22.38 6.82
CA ALA A 88 -26.24 22.96 6.91
C ALA A 88 -27.01 22.39 8.11
N ASP A 89 -27.84 23.18 8.78
CA ASP A 89 -28.69 22.74 9.90
C ASP A 89 -27.92 21.95 10.99
N ARG A 90 -26.68 22.39 11.27
CA ARG A 90 -25.70 21.72 12.16
C ARG A 90 -25.38 20.27 11.76
N LYS A 91 -25.35 19.98 10.46
CA LYS A 91 -24.97 18.69 9.87
C LYS A 91 -23.93 18.88 8.78
N LEU A 92 -22.99 17.95 8.68
CA LEU A 92 -22.17 17.79 7.49
C LEU A 92 -22.93 16.90 6.50
N VAL A 93 -23.26 17.44 5.34
CA VAL A 93 -24.07 16.79 4.30
C VAL A 93 -23.22 16.58 3.04
N VAL A 94 -23.25 15.37 2.49
CA VAL A 94 -22.43 14.91 1.36
C VAL A 94 -23.33 14.17 0.35
N LYS A 95 -23.40 14.61 -0.91
CA LYS A 95 -24.38 14.15 -1.92
C LYS A 95 -25.82 14.04 -1.35
N GLY A 96 -26.20 14.97 -0.46
CA GLY A 96 -27.51 14.99 0.21
C GLY A 96 -27.65 14.07 1.43
N ARG A 97 -26.71 13.16 1.69
CA ARG A 97 -26.68 12.24 2.84
C ARG A 97 -25.98 12.89 4.04
N THR A 98 -26.45 12.65 5.26
CA THR A 98 -25.82 13.21 6.47
C THR A 98 -24.67 12.32 6.92
N ILE A 99 -23.47 12.90 7.12
CA ILE A 99 -22.29 12.18 7.62
C ILE A 99 -22.03 12.54 9.09
N LEU A 100 -22.09 13.83 9.45
CA LEU A 100 -21.98 14.29 10.84
C LEU A 100 -23.25 15.04 11.27
N THR A 101 -23.63 14.88 12.53
CA THR A 101 -24.73 15.62 13.18
C THR A 101 -24.22 16.47 14.33
N ASN A 102 -24.99 17.47 14.77
CA ASN A 102 -24.65 18.37 15.88
C ASN A 102 -23.31 19.13 15.70
N VAL A 103 -22.93 19.43 14.46
CA VAL A 103 -21.74 20.24 14.13
C VAL A 103 -21.78 21.55 14.94
N PRO A 104 -20.71 21.92 15.68
CA PRO A 104 -20.65 23.18 16.43
C PRO A 104 -20.58 24.42 15.54
N ASP A 105 -21.09 25.55 16.04
CA ASP A 105 -21.19 26.80 15.28
C ASP A 105 -19.82 27.50 15.07
N ASN A 106 -18.79 27.10 15.83
CA ASN A 106 -17.41 27.55 15.65
C ASN A 106 -16.59 26.67 14.68
N VAL A 107 -17.18 25.59 14.14
CA VAL A 107 -16.61 24.83 13.02
C VAL A 107 -17.03 25.50 11.71
N ILE A 108 -16.04 25.90 10.92
CA ILE A 108 -16.24 26.66 9.68
C ILE A 108 -15.92 25.80 8.45
N ALA A 109 -16.62 26.09 7.35
CA ALA A 109 -16.40 25.44 6.05
C ALA A 109 -15.95 26.47 5.01
N THR A 110 -14.90 26.15 4.26
CA THR A 110 -14.39 26.96 3.14
C THR A 110 -14.30 26.13 1.86
N ALA A 111 -14.47 26.76 0.69
CA ALA A 111 -14.63 26.05 -0.58
C ALA A 111 -13.30 25.49 -1.12
N GLY A 112 -13.32 24.27 -1.71
CA GLY A 112 -12.13 23.53 -2.14
C GLY A 112 -11.23 24.26 -3.16
N SER A 113 -11.81 25.03 -4.09
CA SER A 113 -11.08 26.03 -4.89
C SER A 113 -12.02 26.99 -5.62
N ASN A 114 -11.49 28.13 -6.06
CA ASN A 114 -12.11 28.97 -7.11
C ASN A 114 -11.57 28.66 -8.52
N THR A 115 -10.80 27.57 -8.69
CA THR A 115 -9.91 27.35 -9.85
C THR A 115 -9.81 25.88 -10.26
N GLY A 116 -10.95 25.21 -10.45
CA GLY A 116 -11.01 23.85 -10.99
C GLY A 116 -12.32 23.12 -10.63
N PRO A 117 -12.66 22.00 -11.32
CA PRO A 117 -13.92 21.27 -11.15
C PRO A 117 -13.93 20.35 -9.91
N VAL A 118 -13.17 20.69 -8.84
CA VAL A 118 -12.96 19.82 -7.68
C VAL A 118 -13.94 20.18 -6.56
N GLN A 119 -14.93 19.33 -6.32
CA GLN A 119 -16.10 19.61 -5.48
C GLN A 119 -15.90 19.39 -3.96
N GLY A 120 -14.67 19.58 -3.48
CA GLY A 120 -14.34 19.44 -2.06
C GLY A 120 -14.63 20.68 -1.21
N VAL A 121 -14.60 20.49 0.10
CA VAL A 121 -14.70 21.54 1.13
C VAL A 121 -13.60 21.33 2.16
N PHE A 122 -12.98 22.41 2.62
CA PHE A 122 -12.15 22.38 3.82
C PHE A 122 -12.98 22.72 5.06
N LEU A 123 -12.70 22.05 6.17
CA LEU A 123 -13.15 22.42 7.50
C LEU A 123 -12.01 23.01 8.32
N GLY A 124 -12.35 23.95 9.18
CA GLY A 124 -11.49 24.53 10.20
C GLY A 124 -12.31 24.91 11.44
N ALA A 125 -11.69 25.61 12.38
CA ALA A 125 -12.37 26.08 13.59
C ALA A 125 -11.78 27.39 14.13
N VAL A 126 -12.63 28.12 14.85
CA VAL A 126 -12.26 29.35 15.58
C VAL A 126 -12.39 29.10 17.09
N PHE A 127 -11.46 29.67 17.84
CA PHE A 127 -11.32 29.54 19.30
C PHE A 127 -11.20 30.93 19.93
N ASP A 128 -11.63 31.07 21.18
CA ASP A 128 -11.65 32.37 21.86
C ASP A 128 -10.23 32.90 22.17
N GLU A 129 -9.29 32.00 22.49
CA GLU A 129 -7.92 32.31 22.91
C GLU A 129 -6.88 31.54 22.06
N PRO A 130 -5.68 32.12 21.83
CA PRO A 130 -4.62 31.44 21.09
C PRO A 130 -3.93 30.36 21.92
N ASN A 131 -3.63 29.22 21.29
CA ASN A 131 -2.97 28.09 21.94
C ASN A 131 -2.04 27.36 20.95
N SER A 132 -1.05 26.64 21.46
CA SER A 132 -0.21 25.69 20.71
C SER A 132 -0.89 24.34 20.48
N ARG A 133 -1.98 24.08 21.23
CA ARG A 133 -2.83 22.90 21.13
C ARG A 133 -4.32 23.25 21.23
N HIS A 134 -5.12 22.75 20.29
CA HIS A 134 -6.59 22.82 20.33
C HIS A 134 -7.23 21.44 20.08
N VAL A 135 -8.45 21.26 20.60
CA VAL A 135 -9.34 20.14 20.30
C VAL A 135 -10.76 20.67 20.14
N VAL A 136 -11.48 20.26 19.09
CA VAL A 136 -12.86 20.65 18.83
C VAL A 136 -13.66 19.50 18.23
N SER A 137 -14.93 19.37 18.59
CA SER A 137 -15.85 18.41 17.95
C SER A 137 -16.23 18.91 16.56
N LEU A 138 -16.17 18.03 15.55
CA LEU A 138 -16.75 18.25 14.22
C LEU A 138 -18.21 17.77 14.14
N GLY A 139 -18.74 17.14 15.20
CA GLY A 139 -20.07 16.54 15.27
C GLY A 139 -20.06 15.03 15.55
N ASN A 140 -21.24 14.44 15.76
CA ASN A 140 -21.41 13.01 16.01
C ASN A 140 -21.42 12.19 14.71
N LEU A 141 -20.74 11.04 14.74
CA LEU A 141 -20.65 10.04 13.66
C LEU A 141 -21.28 8.72 14.11
N ARG A 142 -22.34 8.23 13.43
CA ARG A 142 -23.07 6.98 13.81
C ARG A 142 -23.66 6.18 12.63
N ASP A 143 -24.08 6.85 11.56
CA ASP A 143 -24.90 6.24 10.50
C ASP A 143 -24.10 5.90 9.22
N VAL A 144 -22.84 5.50 9.42
CA VAL A 144 -21.85 5.23 8.36
C VAL A 144 -20.96 4.04 8.74
N ARG A 145 -20.23 3.44 7.78
CA ARG A 145 -19.04 2.61 8.06
C ARG A 145 -17.79 3.45 7.88
N PHE A 146 -16.69 3.13 8.57
CA PHE A 146 -15.41 3.80 8.34
C PHE A 146 -14.21 2.85 8.31
N LEU A 147 -13.15 3.33 7.63
CA LEU A 147 -11.78 2.85 7.68
C LEU A 147 -10.89 4.02 8.12
N ALA A 148 -10.20 3.87 9.24
CA ALA A 148 -9.25 4.84 9.78
C ALA A 148 -7.82 4.27 9.70
N CYS A 149 -6.90 5.04 9.11
CA CYS A 149 -5.46 4.83 9.27
C CYS A 149 -4.94 5.80 10.34
N PHE A 150 -4.41 5.26 11.43
CA PHE A 150 -4.07 6.00 12.64
C PHE A 150 -2.70 5.60 13.18
N ARG A 151 -1.97 6.50 13.84
CA ARG A 151 -0.67 6.17 14.44
C ARG A 151 -0.82 5.46 15.77
N PHE A 152 -0.42 4.20 15.83
CA PHE A 152 -0.45 3.39 17.06
C PHE A 152 0.87 3.47 17.86
N LYS A 153 1.94 3.92 17.20
CA LYS A 153 3.25 4.31 17.76
C LYS A 153 3.67 5.66 17.14
N LEU A 154 4.70 6.33 17.66
CA LEU A 154 5.27 7.54 17.04
C LEU A 154 5.57 7.33 15.54
N TRP A 155 6.11 6.15 15.21
CA TRP A 155 6.66 5.81 13.89
C TRP A 155 5.64 5.34 12.84
N TRP A 156 4.57 4.67 13.28
CA TRP A 156 3.83 3.70 12.46
C TRP A 156 2.31 3.84 12.55
N MET A 157 1.64 3.61 11.43
CA MET A 157 0.18 3.51 11.32
C MET A 157 -0.32 2.06 11.35
N ALA A 158 -1.56 1.91 11.82
CA ALA A 158 -2.37 0.72 11.69
C ALA A 158 -3.79 1.12 11.24
N GLN A 159 -4.61 0.11 10.96
CA GLN A 159 -5.98 0.22 10.52
C GLN A 159 -7.00 -0.04 11.64
N LYS A 160 -8.11 0.69 11.63
CA LYS A 160 -9.29 0.43 12.45
C LYS A 160 -10.56 0.64 11.63
N MET A 161 -11.47 -0.32 11.73
CA MET A 161 -12.81 -0.25 11.15
C MET A 161 -13.86 -0.13 12.26
N GLY A 162 -15.00 0.45 11.93
CA GLY A 162 -16.12 0.64 12.86
C GLY A 162 -17.26 1.41 12.21
N ASP A 163 -18.26 1.78 13.03
CA ASP A 163 -19.44 2.53 12.58
C ASP A 163 -19.85 3.69 13.49
N GLN A 164 -19.12 3.92 14.60
CA GLN A 164 -19.39 4.97 15.59
C GLN A 164 -18.16 5.87 15.80
N GLY A 165 -18.38 7.16 16.05
CA GLY A 165 -17.30 8.12 16.30
C GLY A 165 -16.38 7.72 17.46
N ARG A 166 -16.90 7.03 18.49
CA ARG A 166 -16.11 6.54 19.63
C ARG A 166 -15.00 5.54 19.27
N ASP A 167 -15.15 4.85 18.14
CA ASP A 167 -14.22 3.81 17.66
C ASP A 167 -13.04 4.38 16.87
N ILE A 168 -13.07 5.67 16.51
CA ILE A 168 -11.99 6.32 15.77
C ILE A 168 -10.80 6.53 16.70
N PRO A 169 -9.62 5.93 16.43
CA PRO A 169 -8.50 6.03 17.34
C PRO A 169 -7.91 7.44 17.42
N LEU A 170 -7.24 7.72 18.53
CA LEU A 170 -6.30 8.84 18.64
C LEU A 170 -5.27 8.76 17.51
N GLU A 171 -4.82 9.92 17.01
CA GLU A 171 -3.86 10.01 15.91
C GLU A 171 -4.35 9.45 14.57
N THR A 172 -5.65 9.54 14.26
CA THR A 172 -6.17 9.21 12.93
C THR A 172 -5.71 10.27 11.91
N GLN A 173 -4.99 9.84 10.87
CA GLN A 173 -4.38 10.70 9.85
C GLN A 173 -5.07 10.61 8.48
N PHE A 174 -5.90 9.59 8.29
CA PHE A 174 -6.71 9.37 7.11
C PHE A 174 -7.97 8.63 7.55
N LEU A 175 -9.14 9.13 7.14
CA LEU A 175 -10.43 8.52 7.45
C LEU A 175 -11.25 8.44 6.15
N LEU A 176 -11.57 7.23 5.74
CA LEU A 176 -12.51 6.93 4.65
C LEU A 176 -13.84 6.49 5.27
N VAL A 177 -14.93 7.09 4.81
CA VAL A 177 -16.28 6.87 5.32
C VAL A 177 -17.18 6.40 4.18
N GLU A 178 -18.05 5.42 4.43
CA GLU A 178 -19.06 4.91 3.50
C GLU A 178 -20.46 5.06 4.11
N THR A 179 -21.42 5.56 3.33
CA THR A 179 -22.81 5.72 3.77
C THR A 179 -23.50 4.38 3.98
N LYS A 180 -24.24 4.17 5.08
CA LYS A 180 -24.99 2.92 5.31
C LYS A 180 -26.07 2.67 4.24
N ASP A 181 -26.64 3.73 3.67
CA ASP A 181 -27.64 3.64 2.59
C ASP A 181 -27.00 3.79 1.20
N GLY A 182 -27.18 2.80 0.33
CA GLY A 182 -26.78 2.81 -1.08
C GLY A 182 -26.58 1.42 -1.68
N SER A 183 -26.40 1.37 -3.00
CA SER A 183 -26.14 0.16 -3.79
C SER A 183 -24.67 0.03 -4.17
N HIS A 184 -24.10 -1.17 -4.03
CA HIS A 184 -22.81 -1.56 -4.64
C HIS A 184 -22.95 -2.05 -6.10
N ILE A 185 -24.17 -2.03 -6.65
CA ILE A 185 -24.44 -2.37 -8.06
C ILE A 185 -24.43 -1.06 -8.85
N GLU A 186 -23.57 -0.99 -9.86
CA GLU A 186 -23.52 0.08 -10.85
C GLU A 186 -24.86 0.16 -11.60
N SER A 187 -25.37 1.39 -11.81
CA SER A 187 -26.68 1.59 -12.40
C SER A 187 -26.60 1.64 -13.93
N ASP A 188 -27.08 0.58 -14.60
CA ASP A 188 -27.11 0.42 -16.07
C ASP A 188 -27.76 1.60 -16.84
N GLY A 189 -28.53 2.46 -16.15
CA GLY A 189 -29.20 3.64 -16.69
C GLY A 189 -28.62 5.00 -16.26
N GLY A 190 -27.48 5.05 -15.56
CA GLY A 190 -26.81 6.31 -15.18
C GLY A 190 -27.45 7.09 -14.02
N ASP A 191 -28.40 6.50 -13.28
CA ASP A 191 -28.95 7.11 -12.07
C ASP A 191 -27.98 6.92 -10.89
N GLU A 192 -27.21 7.96 -10.56
CA GLU A 192 -26.27 7.97 -9.43
C GLU A 192 -26.97 8.03 -8.05
N THR A 193 -28.26 8.40 -7.96
CA THR A 193 -28.87 8.82 -6.69
C THR A 193 -28.82 7.76 -5.60
N ASN A 194 -28.85 6.48 -5.99
CA ASN A 194 -28.84 5.31 -5.10
C ASN A 194 -27.50 4.54 -5.08
N GLN A 195 -26.41 5.07 -5.65
CA GLN A 195 -25.09 4.41 -5.54
C GLN A 195 -24.47 4.61 -4.14
N MET A 196 -23.59 3.71 -3.71
CA MET A 196 -22.77 3.94 -2.49
C MET A 196 -21.86 5.16 -2.65
N VAL A 197 -21.76 5.97 -1.59
CA VAL A 197 -20.92 7.19 -1.57
C VAL A 197 -19.81 7.02 -0.55
N TYR A 198 -18.59 7.20 -1.04
CA TYR A 198 -17.35 7.25 -0.27
C TYR A 198 -16.99 8.70 0.00
N THR A 199 -16.67 9.01 1.26
CA THR A 199 -16.24 10.34 1.72
C THR A 199 -14.87 10.22 2.35
N VAL A 200 -13.90 11.00 1.88
CA VAL A 200 -12.55 11.04 2.44
C VAL A 200 -12.42 12.28 3.33
N PHE A 201 -11.84 12.12 4.52
CA PHE A 201 -11.40 13.19 5.39
C PHE A 201 -9.86 13.14 5.48
N LEU A 202 -9.21 14.24 5.09
CA LEU A 202 -7.75 14.42 5.14
C LEU A 202 -7.39 15.54 6.13
N PRO A 203 -6.96 15.21 7.36
CA PRO A 203 -6.28 16.15 8.25
C PRO A 203 -5.01 16.70 7.59
N LEU A 204 -4.85 18.02 7.63
CA LEU A 204 -3.81 18.78 6.93
C LEU A 204 -2.83 19.46 7.89
N ILE A 205 -1.85 20.12 7.28
CA ILE A 205 -0.98 21.12 7.91
C ILE A 205 -1.53 22.50 7.58
N GLU A 206 -1.74 23.34 8.59
CA GLU A 206 -2.10 24.75 8.41
C GLU A 206 -1.07 25.64 9.12
N GLY A 207 -0.21 26.29 8.32
CA GLY A 207 0.93 27.07 8.82
C GLY A 207 1.98 26.18 9.53
N PRO A 208 2.26 26.40 10.84
CA PRO A 208 3.11 25.54 11.65
C PRO A 208 2.35 24.43 12.41
N PHE A 209 1.01 24.40 12.33
CA PHE A 209 0.19 23.38 13.00
C PHE A 209 -0.02 22.18 12.09
N ARG A 210 0.01 20.98 12.68
CA ARG A 210 -0.49 19.74 12.08
C ARG A 210 -1.79 19.35 12.76
N SER A 211 -2.73 18.79 12.00
CA SER A 211 -3.97 18.24 12.54
C SER A 211 -4.05 16.71 12.48
N CYS A 212 -4.90 16.14 13.32
CA CYS A 212 -5.36 14.76 13.26
C CYS A 212 -6.82 14.65 13.72
N LEU A 213 -7.42 13.49 13.49
CA LEU A 213 -8.75 13.14 13.99
C LEU A 213 -8.64 12.17 15.16
N GLN A 214 -9.65 12.20 16.02
CA GLN A 214 -9.85 11.20 17.08
C GLN A 214 -11.33 11.04 17.42
N GLY A 215 -11.68 9.93 18.06
CA GLY A 215 -13.00 9.68 18.63
C GLY A 215 -13.08 9.98 20.12
N ASN A 216 -14.28 10.30 20.62
CA ASN A 216 -14.54 10.40 22.06
C ASN A 216 -15.78 9.59 22.51
N ALA A 217 -15.99 9.51 23.83
CA ALA A 217 -17.07 8.71 24.45
C ALA A 217 -18.51 9.15 24.11
N ARG A 218 -18.69 10.30 23.42
CA ARG A 218 -20.00 10.85 22.98
C ARG A 218 -20.33 10.52 21.51
N ASP A 219 -19.52 9.70 20.85
CA ASP A 219 -19.53 9.45 19.40
C ASP A 219 -19.15 10.67 18.55
N GLU A 220 -18.47 11.64 19.13
CA GLU A 220 -18.00 12.81 18.39
C GLU A 220 -16.69 12.48 17.65
N LEU A 221 -16.62 12.94 16.40
CA LEU A 221 -15.37 13.05 15.67
C LEU A 221 -14.70 14.36 16.11
N GLU A 222 -13.56 14.30 16.76
CA GLU A 222 -12.80 15.47 17.18
C GLU A 222 -11.64 15.78 16.22
N LEU A 223 -11.45 17.07 15.95
CA LEU A 223 -10.28 17.64 15.30
C LEU A 223 -9.28 18.09 16.38
N CYS A 224 -8.09 17.50 16.36
CA CYS A 224 -6.94 17.94 17.15
C CYS A 224 -6.00 18.76 16.27
N LEU A 225 -5.46 19.85 16.82
CA LEU A 225 -4.52 20.78 16.17
C LEU A 225 -3.34 21.03 17.11
N GLU A 226 -2.11 20.75 16.66
CA GLU A 226 -0.90 20.85 17.48
C GLU A 226 0.28 21.45 16.69
N SER A 227 0.97 22.44 17.28
CA SER A 227 2.19 23.05 16.71
C SER A 227 3.49 22.40 17.20
N GLY A 228 3.47 21.67 18.32
CA GLY A 228 4.69 21.07 18.91
C GLY A 228 5.73 22.10 19.38
N ASP A 229 5.29 23.32 19.71
CA ASP A 229 6.12 24.39 20.28
C ASP A 229 5.19 25.35 21.06
N ALA A 230 5.42 25.49 22.37
CA ALA A 230 4.51 26.23 23.27
C ALA A 230 4.33 27.70 22.89
N GLU A 231 5.37 28.33 22.34
CA GLU A 231 5.34 29.73 21.89
C GLU A 231 4.66 29.90 20.52
N THR A 232 4.49 28.80 19.76
CA THR A 232 3.84 28.82 18.44
C THR A 232 2.34 28.59 18.60
N THR A 233 1.59 29.69 18.77
CA THR A 233 0.15 29.68 19.07
C THR A 233 -0.72 30.25 17.93
N SER A 234 -1.99 29.85 17.88
CA SER A 234 -3.03 30.43 17.01
C SER A 234 -4.42 30.19 17.63
N SER A 235 -5.44 30.95 17.22
CA SER A 235 -6.85 30.79 17.62
C SER A 235 -7.81 30.60 16.44
N SER A 236 -7.33 30.59 15.20
CA SER A 236 -8.19 30.49 14.01
C SER A 236 -7.53 29.65 12.92
N PHE A 237 -8.32 28.75 12.34
CA PHE A 237 -7.90 27.78 11.33
C PHE A 237 -9.02 27.60 10.30
N ASN A 238 -8.70 27.63 9.00
CA ASN A 238 -9.69 27.64 7.91
C ASN A 238 -9.62 26.39 7.01
N HIS A 239 -8.53 25.64 7.07
CA HIS A 239 -8.19 24.56 6.13
C HIS A 239 -7.61 23.30 6.82
N SER A 240 -8.00 23.06 8.08
CA SER A 240 -7.44 21.98 8.89
C SER A 240 -7.77 20.58 8.37
N VAL A 241 -8.95 20.35 7.80
CA VAL A 241 -9.36 19.05 7.24
C VAL A 241 -9.96 19.26 5.86
N TYR A 242 -9.43 18.60 4.83
CA TYR A 242 -10.08 18.57 3.51
C TYR A 242 -11.04 17.39 3.39
N ILE A 243 -12.22 17.63 2.82
CA ILE A 243 -13.29 16.64 2.63
C ILE A 243 -13.75 16.63 1.17
N SER A 244 -13.84 15.44 0.58
CA SER A 244 -14.46 15.22 -0.74
C SER A 244 -15.04 13.82 -0.87
N SER A 245 -15.87 13.61 -1.89
CA SER A 245 -16.66 12.39 -2.07
C SER A 245 -16.67 11.87 -3.52
N GLY A 246 -17.11 10.61 -3.67
CA GLY A 246 -17.26 9.93 -4.95
C GLY A 246 -17.85 8.53 -4.80
N THR A 247 -18.04 7.83 -5.93
CA THR A 247 -18.64 6.47 -5.99
C THR A 247 -17.60 5.36 -6.15
N ASP A 248 -16.34 5.71 -6.38
CA ASP A 248 -15.20 4.82 -6.22
C ASP A 248 -14.21 5.32 -5.16
N PRO A 249 -13.86 4.51 -4.14
CA PRO A 249 -12.99 4.98 -3.06
C PRO A 249 -11.56 5.25 -3.53
N PHE A 250 -10.98 4.48 -4.45
CA PHE A 250 -9.59 4.65 -4.87
C PHE A 250 -9.41 5.93 -5.70
N VAL A 251 -10.37 6.21 -6.60
CA VAL A 251 -10.42 7.49 -7.32
C VAL A 251 -10.64 8.65 -6.33
N THR A 252 -11.62 8.54 -5.43
CA THR A 252 -11.91 9.60 -4.44
C THR A 252 -10.70 9.94 -3.57
N ILE A 253 -9.91 8.94 -3.15
CA ILE A 253 -8.67 9.13 -2.38
C ILE A 253 -7.59 9.83 -3.24
N THR A 254 -7.35 9.34 -4.46
CA THR A 254 -6.36 9.91 -5.39
C THR A 254 -6.66 11.38 -5.70
N ASP A 255 -7.94 11.70 -5.87
CA ASP A 255 -8.45 13.04 -6.20
C ASP A 255 -8.42 13.97 -4.99
N ALA A 256 -8.74 13.48 -3.79
CA ALA A 256 -8.59 14.23 -2.55
C ALA A 256 -7.12 14.62 -2.30
N ILE A 257 -6.18 13.68 -2.47
CA ILE A 257 -4.75 13.97 -2.33
C ILE A 257 -4.26 14.93 -3.43
N ARG A 258 -4.82 14.85 -4.66
CA ARG A 258 -4.52 15.82 -5.73
C ARG A 258 -4.99 17.23 -5.38
N ALA A 259 -6.17 17.38 -4.78
CA ALA A 259 -6.69 18.66 -4.30
C ALA A 259 -5.81 19.25 -3.19
N VAL A 260 -5.47 18.44 -2.19
CA VAL A 260 -4.59 18.81 -1.07
C VAL A 260 -3.18 19.18 -1.55
N LYS A 261 -2.63 18.49 -2.55
CA LYS A 261 -1.38 18.86 -3.22
C LYS A 261 -1.47 20.24 -3.88
N SER A 262 -2.56 20.50 -4.60
CA SER A 262 -2.80 21.80 -5.26
C SER A 262 -2.99 22.95 -4.28
N HIS A 263 -3.51 22.68 -3.08
CA HIS A 263 -3.63 23.65 -1.98
C HIS A 263 -2.27 23.89 -1.29
N LEU A 264 -1.67 22.85 -0.70
CA LEU A 264 -0.46 22.96 0.12
C LEU A 264 0.83 23.24 -0.69
N LYS A 265 0.97 22.66 -1.89
CA LYS A 265 2.12 22.82 -2.80
C LYS A 265 3.49 22.40 -2.21
N THR A 266 3.49 21.69 -1.07
CA THR A 266 4.67 21.28 -0.32
C THR A 266 5.17 19.87 -0.60
N PHE A 267 4.38 19.01 -1.25
CA PHE A 267 4.73 17.61 -1.55
C PHE A 267 4.44 17.25 -3.02
N ARG A 268 4.75 16.01 -3.40
CA ARG A 268 4.36 15.39 -4.68
C ARG A 268 3.66 14.05 -4.46
N GLN A 269 2.73 13.69 -5.33
CA GLN A 269 2.15 12.34 -5.38
C GLN A 269 3.16 11.33 -5.95
N ARG A 270 2.99 10.05 -5.62
CA ARG A 270 3.88 8.93 -6.01
C ARG A 270 4.21 8.92 -7.51
N HIS A 271 3.23 9.20 -8.37
CA HIS A 271 3.40 9.17 -9.84
C HIS A 271 4.20 10.36 -10.40
N GLU A 272 4.50 11.38 -9.60
CA GLU A 272 5.31 12.55 -9.98
C GLU A 272 6.77 12.43 -9.50
N LYS A 273 7.15 11.27 -8.94
CA LYS A 273 8.47 10.99 -8.38
C LYS A 273 9.18 9.91 -9.21
N LYS A 274 10.51 10.03 -9.33
CA LYS A 274 11.33 8.95 -9.89
C LYS A 274 11.38 7.81 -8.88
N LEU A 275 10.91 6.62 -9.25
CA LEU A 275 11.19 5.40 -8.49
C LEU A 275 12.67 5.00 -8.71
N PRO A 276 13.40 4.61 -7.65
CA PRO A 276 14.73 4.03 -7.80
C PRO A 276 14.62 2.61 -8.35
N ASN A 277 15.55 2.20 -9.21
CA ASN A 277 15.50 0.93 -9.93
C ASN A 277 15.62 -0.31 -9.02
N ILE A 278 16.00 -0.16 -7.74
CA ILE A 278 16.02 -1.27 -6.76
C ILE A 278 14.68 -2.01 -6.67
N VAL A 279 13.56 -1.34 -6.99
CA VAL A 279 12.23 -1.94 -6.95
C VAL A 279 12.11 -3.15 -7.89
N ASP A 280 12.74 -3.12 -9.07
CA ASP A 280 12.58 -4.19 -10.09
C ASP A 280 13.51 -5.40 -9.87
N PHE A 281 14.22 -5.44 -8.75
CA PHE A 281 15.17 -6.48 -8.40
C PHE A 281 14.90 -7.14 -7.05
N PHE A 282 15.47 -8.33 -6.87
CA PHE A 282 15.60 -8.96 -5.56
C PHE A 282 16.77 -8.34 -4.79
N GLY A 283 16.61 -8.23 -3.47
CA GLY A 283 17.66 -7.73 -2.59
C GLY A 283 17.76 -8.45 -1.25
N TRP A 284 18.69 -7.98 -0.42
CA TRP A 284 18.95 -8.49 0.92
C TRP A 284 19.20 -7.33 1.89
N CYS A 285 18.74 -7.46 3.13
CA CYS A 285 18.97 -6.51 4.21
C CYS A 285 19.71 -7.21 5.36
N THR A 286 20.77 -6.59 5.87
CA THR A 286 21.64 -7.22 6.87
C THR A 286 21.07 -7.25 8.29
N TRP A 287 19.88 -6.67 8.52
CA TRP A 287 19.33 -6.44 9.87
C TRP A 287 19.13 -7.73 10.68
N ASP A 288 18.22 -8.64 10.31
CA ASP A 288 18.04 -9.88 11.10
C ASP A 288 19.20 -10.89 10.96
N ALA A 289 20.07 -10.69 9.96
CA ALA A 289 21.26 -11.52 9.75
C ALA A 289 22.34 -11.29 10.81
N PHE A 290 22.57 -10.03 11.24
CA PHE A 290 23.66 -9.67 12.16
C PHE A 290 23.29 -8.62 13.22
N TYR A 291 22.17 -7.90 13.05
CA TYR A 291 21.88 -6.63 13.72
C TYR A 291 23.13 -5.71 13.68
N GLN A 292 23.43 -5.06 14.80
CA GLN A 292 24.56 -4.13 14.92
C GLN A 292 25.96 -4.79 14.77
N GLU A 293 26.06 -6.12 14.65
CA GLU A 293 27.34 -6.85 14.48
C GLU A 293 27.76 -7.05 13.01
N VAL A 294 27.09 -6.44 12.03
CA VAL A 294 27.44 -6.54 10.60
C VAL A 294 28.90 -6.13 10.29
N THR A 295 29.59 -6.88 9.42
CA THR A 295 30.97 -6.63 8.93
C THR A 295 31.06 -6.83 7.41
N GLU A 296 32.19 -6.47 6.78
CA GLU A 296 32.43 -6.74 5.35
C GLU A 296 32.33 -8.23 5.01
N GLU A 297 32.94 -9.10 5.82
CA GLU A 297 32.94 -10.55 5.60
C GLU A 297 31.54 -11.16 5.79
N GLY A 298 30.75 -10.61 6.73
CA GLY A 298 29.34 -10.98 6.91
C GLY A 298 28.49 -10.62 5.70
N VAL A 299 28.69 -9.42 5.13
CA VAL A 299 28.02 -9.02 3.88
C VAL A 299 28.44 -9.94 2.72
N GLU A 300 29.74 -10.16 2.51
CA GLU A 300 30.23 -11.02 1.43
C GLU A 300 29.66 -12.45 1.52
N ALA A 301 29.65 -13.06 2.71
CA ALA A 301 29.12 -14.41 2.93
C ALA A 301 27.62 -14.54 2.60
N GLY A 302 26.82 -13.48 2.82
CA GLY A 302 25.40 -13.47 2.46
C GLY A 302 25.17 -13.33 0.96
N LEU A 303 25.93 -12.46 0.30
CA LEU A 303 25.91 -12.33 -1.16
C LEU A 303 26.32 -13.63 -1.85
N GLU A 304 27.36 -14.30 -1.34
CA GLU A 304 27.81 -15.61 -1.81
C GLU A 304 26.74 -16.69 -1.63
N SER A 305 26.15 -16.78 -0.45
CA SER A 305 25.15 -17.81 -0.16
C SER A 305 23.90 -17.68 -1.02
N LEU A 306 23.39 -16.46 -1.23
CA LEU A 306 22.23 -16.20 -2.09
C LEU A 306 22.54 -16.45 -3.57
N ALA A 307 23.70 -16.03 -4.05
CA ALA A 307 24.13 -16.27 -5.43
C ALA A 307 24.33 -17.76 -5.73
N ALA A 308 24.99 -18.50 -4.84
CA ALA A 308 25.22 -19.94 -4.97
C ALA A 308 23.93 -20.78 -4.99
N GLY A 309 22.88 -20.32 -4.30
CA GLY A 309 21.55 -20.95 -4.34
C GLY A 309 20.67 -20.57 -5.54
N GLY A 310 21.16 -19.74 -6.46
CA GLY A 310 20.44 -19.33 -7.67
C GLY A 310 19.40 -18.22 -7.46
N ALA A 311 19.47 -17.47 -6.36
CA ALA A 311 18.66 -16.28 -6.10
C ALA A 311 19.56 -15.05 -5.88
N PRO A 312 20.38 -14.65 -6.87
CA PRO A 312 21.39 -13.60 -6.69
C PRO A 312 20.73 -12.22 -6.47
N PRO A 313 20.95 -11.54 -5.33
CA PRO A 313 20.44 -10.19 -5.14
C PRO A 313 21.13 -9.20 -6.10
N LYS A 314 20.41 -8.15 -6.51
CA LYS A 314 20.98 -7.01 -7.24
C LYS A 314 20.97 -5.71 -6.45
N PHE A 315 20.44 -5.72 -5.23
CA PHE A 315 20.78 -4.73 -4.22
C PHE A 315 21.01 -5.33 -2.83
N VAL A 316 21.77 -4.62 -2.00
CA VAL A 316 21.91 -4.88 -0.56
C VAL A 316 21.67 -3.61 0.23
N ILE A 317 21.00 -3.73 1.38
CA ILE A 317 20.91 -2.70 2.40
C ILE A 317 21.85 -3.12 3.54
N ILE A 318 22.94 -2.38 3.72
CA ILE A 318 23.80 -2.48 4.91
C ILE A 318 23.11 -1.68 6.01
N ASP A 319 22.42 -2.39 6.89
CA ASP A 319 21.57 -1.82 7.94
C ASP A 319 22.37 -1.34 9.17
N ASP A 320 21.70 -0.94 10.26
CA ASP A 320 22.36 -0.40 11.46
C ASP A 320 23.50 -1.30 11.98
N GLY A 321 24.62 -0.67 12.35
CA GLY A 321 25.84 -1.30 12.82
C GLY A 321 27.13 -0.86 12.11
N TRP A 322 27.04 -0.16 10.97
CA TRP A 322 28.22 0.26 10.19
C TRP A 322 28.81 1.62 10.59
N GLN A 323 28.02 2.51 11.21
CA GLN A 323 28.41 3.89 11.53
C GLN A 323 29.36 4.00 12.74
N SER A 324 30.17 5.07 12.80
CA SER A 324 31.01 5.41 13.96
C SER A 324 30.19 6.09 15.07
N VAL A 325 30.03 5.42 16.21
CA VAL A 325 29.12 5.85 17.29
C VAL A 325 29.71 5.65 18.69
N GLU A 326 29.38 6.53 19.63
CA GLU A 326 29.72 6.43 21.05
C GLU A 326 28.57 6.91 21.95
N SER A 327 28.56 6.52 23.22
CA SER A 327 27.67 7.11 24.24
C SER A 327 28.20 8.45 24.74
N ASP A 328 27.44 9.17 25.57
CA ASP A 328 28.02 10.25 26.38
C ASP A 328 28.95 9.66 27.47
N PRO A 329 29.94 10.43 27.97
CA PRO A 329 30.71 10.07 29.16
C PRO A 329 29.85 10.25 30.44
N LYS A 330 28.96 9.29 30.70
CA LYS A 330 28.17 9.16 31.95
C LYS A 330 28.29 7.72 32.48
N PRO A 331 28.75 7.47 33.72
CA PRO A 331 29.09 6.10 34.15
C PRO A 331 27.93 5.11 34.32
N ASP A 332 26.75 5.58 34.73
CA ASP A 332 25.74 4.71 35.39
C ASP A 332 24.46 4.40 34.57
N SER A 333 24.39 4.75 33.28
CA SER A 333 23.23 4.42 32.45
C SER A 333 23.24 2.95 32.02
N GLN A 334 22.34 2.13 32.58
CA GLN A 334 22.23 0.70 32.22
C GLN A 334 21.97 0.45 30.72
N ASN A 335 21.28 1.39 30.05
CA ASN A 335 21.10 1.44 28.60
C ASN A 335 21.71 2.75 28.08
N PRO A 336 23.00 2.77 27.68
CA PRO A 336 23.64 3.99 27.17
C PRO A 336 23.11 4.35 25.77
N LEU A 337 22.68 5.61 25.58
CA LEU A 337 22.26 6.08 24.26
C LEU A 337 23.46 6.44 23.39
N LEU A 338 23.61 5.73 22.27
CA LEU A 338 24.67 5.94 21.28
C LEU A 338 24.35 7.09 20.32
N ARG A 339 25.38 7.84 19.91
CA ARG A 339 25.30 8.99 19.01
C ARG A 339 26.42 8.95 17.96
N LEU A 340 26.15 9.53 16.80
CA LEU A 340 27.11 9.62 15.69
C LEU A 340 28.31 10.50 16.10
N THR A 341 29.53 9.97 15.94
CA THR A 341 30.78 10.68 16.25
C THR A 341 31.58 11.10 15.01
N GLY A 342 31.26 10.54 13.83
CA GLY A 342 31.85 10.90 12.55
C GLY A 342 30.98 10.42 11.39
N ILE A 343 31.14 11.01 10.20
CA ILE A 343 30.34 10.65 9.00
C ILE A 343 30.82 9.39 8.27
N LYS A 344 31.86 8.72 8.78
CA LYS A 344 32.46 7.52 8.18
C LYS A 344 32.13 6.24 8.95
N GLU A 345 32.28 5.13 8.27
CA GLU A 345 32.16 3.78 8.81
C GLU A 345 33.11 3.52 9.98
N ASN A 346 32.71 2.60 10.85
CA ASN A 346 33.53 2.15 11.98
C ASN A 346 34.51 1.05 11.58
N LYS A 347 35.38 0.69 12.54
CA LYS A 347 36.44 -0.33 12.44
C LYS A 347 36.05 -1.71 11.87
N LYS A 348 34.76 -2.05 11.74
CA LYS A 348 34.27 -3.31 11.11
C LYS A 348 34.22 -3.25 9.58
N PHE A 349 34.41 -2.05 9.02
CA PHE A 349 34.43 -1.73 7.60
C PHE A 349 35.73 -0.97 7.22
N GLN A 350 36.78 -1.06 8.04
CA GLN A 350 38.08 -0.43 7.80
C GLN A 350 39.15 -1.52 7.68
N ASN A 351 39.80 -1.60 6.53
CA ASN A 351 40.95 -2.48 6.35
C ASN A 351 42.16 -1.93 7.15
N LYS A 352 42.87 -2.80 7.88
CA LYS A 352 44.06 -2.44 8.68
C LYS A 352 45.29 -2.14 7.83
N GLU A 353 45.36 -2.70 6.63
CA GLU A 353 46.47 -2.52 5.69
C GLU A 353 46.23 -1.33 4.75
N ASP A 354 44.97 -1.03 4.43
CA ASP A 354 44.53 0.20 3.76
C ASP A 354 43.34 0.86 4.48
N PRO A 355 43.61 1.72 5.48
CA PRO A 355 42.57 2.51 6.15
C PRO A 355 41.84 3.52 5.26
N THR A 356 42.27 3.71 4.00
CA THR A 356 41.57 4.57 3.02
C THR A 356 40.55 3.81 2.17
N ALA A 357 40.58 2.47 2.21
CA ALA A 357 39.58 1.64 1.54
C ALA A 357 38.18 1.87 2.16
N GLY A 358 38.04 1.72 3.48
CA GLY A 358 36.76 1.89 4.17
C GLY A 358 35.63 1.02 3.57
N ILE A 359 34.38 1.47 3.73
CA ILE A 359 33.18 0.79 3.19
C ILE A 359 33.18 0.61 1.65
N LYS A 360 34.07 1.31 0.93
CA LYS A 360 34.28 1.14 -0.51
C LYS A 360 34.80 -0.26 -0.86
N ASN A 361 35.48 -0.95 0.07
CA ASN A 361 36.00 -2.29 -0.17
C ASN A 361 34.85 -3.29 -0.37
N ILE A 362 33.93 -3.43 0.59
CA ILE A 362 32.75 -4.30 0.43
C ILE A 362 31.83 -3.84 -0.70
N VAL A 363 31.66 -2.53 -0.93
CA VAL A 363 30.89 -2.03 -2.09
C VAL A 363 31.50 -2.49 -3.42
N LYS A 364 32.82 -2.42 -3.55
CA LYS A 364 33.55 -2.90 -4.74
C LYS A 364 33.38 -4.42 -4.90
N ILE A 365 33.57 -5.19 -3.83
CA ILE A 365 33.39 -6.65 -3.85
C ILE A 365 31.95 -7.02 -4.27
N ALA A 366 30.94 -6.38 -3.68
CA ALA A 366 29.54 -6.61 -4.00
C ALA A 366 29.22 -6.35 -5.49
N LYS A 367 29.74 -5.26 -6.05
CA LYS A 367 29.51 -4.89 -7.46
C LYS A 367 30.32 -5.72 -8.45
N GLU A 368 31.62 -5.93 -8.20
CA GLU A 368 32.53 -6.62 -9.14
C GLU A 368 32.46 -8.15 -9.05
N LYS A 369 32.37 -8.74 -7.84
CA LYS A 369 32.37 -10.20 -7.65
C LYS A 369 30.98 -10.82 -7.76
N TYR A 370 29.95 -10.14 -7.22
CA TYR A 370 28.57 -10.66 -7.16
C TYR A 370 27.60 -9.99 -8.14
N GLY A 371 28.07 -8.97 -8.88
CA GLY A 371 27.27 -8.28 -9.89
C GLY A 371 26.04 -7.59 -9.31
N LEU A 372 26.15 -6.99 -8.12
CA LEU A 372 25.11 -6.10 -7.60
C LEU A 372 25.06 -4.81 -8.42
N LYS A 373 23.86 -4.26 -8.57
CA LYS A 373 23.63 -2.99 -9.24
C LYS A 373 23.64 -1.82 -8.23
N TYR A 374 23.13 -2.06 -7.02
CA TYR A 374 22.95 -1.03 -6.01
C TYR A 374 23.43 -1.49 -4.62
N VAL A 375 24.13 -0.63 -3.88
CA VAL A 375 24.39 -0.78 -2.45
C VAL A 375 23.77 0.41 -1.73
N TYR A 376 22.90 0.16 -0.76
CA TYR A 376 22.32 1.18 0.11
C TYR A 376 22.84 1.01 1.53
N VAL A 377 22.92 2.10 2.29
CA VAL A 377 23.29 2.06 3.72
C VAL A 377 22.22 2.72 4.60
N TRP A 378 22.10 2.27 5.85
CA TRP A 378 21.17 2.83 6.83
C TRP A 378 21.72 4.07 7.54
N HIS A 379 20.89 5.06 7.85
CA HIS A 379 21.16 6.04 8.91
C HIS A 379 19.85 6.59 9.49
N ALA A 380 19.86 7.05 10.75
CA ALA A 380 18.73 7.80 11.30
C ALA A 380 18.64 9.21 10.69
N ILE A 381 17.45 9.82 10.64
CA ILE A 381 17.29 11.19 10.11
C ILE A 381 18.11 12.23 10.89
N ILE A 382 18.32 12.01 12.19
CA ILE A 382 19.17 12.84 13.06
C ILE A 382 20.64 12.36 13.14
N GLY A 383 21.06 11.44 12.26
CA GLY A 383 22.43 10.92 12.14
C GLY A 383 22.58 9.49 12.67
N TYR A 384 22.27 9.28 13.96
CA TYR A 384 22.13 7.96 14.60
C TYR A 384 20.97 7.97 15.60
N TRP A 385 20.66 6.86 16.27
CA TRP A 385 19.54 6.75 17.22
C TRP A 385 19.47 7.92 18.22
N GLY A 386 20.57 8.25 18.91
CA GLY A 386 20.64 9.38 19.84
C GLY A 386 20.96 10.75 19.22
N GLY A 387 20.99 10.85 17.89
CA GLY A 387 21.47 12.01 17.14
C GLY A 387 23.00 12.04 16.96
N VAL A 388 23.54 13.26 16.81
CA VAL A 388 24.98 13.55 16.66
C VAL A 388 25.58 14.00 18.00
N ARG A 389 26.76 13.50 18.36
CA ARG A 389 27.51 13.96 19.54
C ARG A 389 28.39 15.17 19.19
N ALA A 390 28.46 16.15 20.09
CA ALA A 390 29.38 17.28 19.97
C ALA A 390 30.84 16.85 20.21
N GLY A 391 31.78 17.46 19.49
CA GLY A 391 33.18 17.07 19.42
C GLY A 391 33.78 17.33 18.03
N ASP A 392 35.11 17.28 17.94
CA ASP A 392 35.91 17.88 16.87
C ASP A 392 35.47 17.58 15.42
N GLU A 393 35.10 16.33 15.09
CA GLU A 393 34.63 15.95 13.74
C GLU A 393 33.19 16.41 13.41
N MET A 394 32.39 16.78 14.41
CA MET A 394 30.95 17.03 14.25
C MET A 394 30.53 18.45 14.67
N GLU A 395 31.41 19.20 15.34
CA GLU A 395 31.15 20.55 15.85
C GLU A 395 30.72 21.53 14.74
N GLU A 396 31.24 21.37 13.52
CA GLU A 396 30.88 22.22 12.37
C GLU A 396 29.41 22.06 11.91
N TYR A 397 28.72 21.00 12.33
CA TYR A 397 27.27 20.83 12.13
C TYR A 397 26.45 21.51 13.23
N GLY A 398 27.09 22.00 14.29
CA GLY A 398 26.46 22.63 15.45
C GLY A 398 25.42 21.76 16.16
N PRO A 399 25.74 20.50 16.54
CA PRO A 399 24.82 19.62 17.24
C PRO A 399 24.45 20.19 18.63
N SER A 400 23.18 20.05 19.02
CA SER A 400 22.69 20.51 20.32
C SER A 400 21.76 19.48 20.94
N ILE A 401 21.90 19.23 22.25
CA ILE A 401 21.00 18.30 22.95
C ILE A 401 19.61 18.93 23.07
N LYS A 402 18.61 18.24 22.52
CA LYS A 402 17.19 18.59 22.59
C LYS A 402 16.41 17.45 23.24
N TYR A 403 15.46 17.78 24.11
CA TYR A 403 14.57 16.81 24.75
C TYR A 403 13.26 16.72 23.97
N MET A 404 12.60 15.57 24.06
CA MET A 404 11.39 15.27 23.29
C MET A 404 10.14 15.85 23.95
N ASP A 405 9.39 16.66 23.21
CA ASP A 405 8.01 17.03 23.51
C ASP A 405 7.06 16.14 22.69
N VAL A 406 6.53 15.09 23.31
CA VAL A 406 5.75 14.03 22.62
C VAL A 406 4.26 14.33 22.76
N SER A 407 3.54 14.38 21.63
CA SER A 407 2.11 14.75 21.62
C SER A 407 1.23 13.85 22.49
N ASN A 408 0.17 14.45 23.05
CA ASN A 408 -0.77 13.73 23.91
C ASN A 408 -1.39 12.51 23.23
N GLY A 409 -1.64 12.58 21.91
CA GLY A 409 -2.12 11.44 21.12
C GLY A 409 -1.12 10.29 21.06
N VAL A 410 0.16 10.58 20.77
CA VAL A 410 1.23 9.56 20.72
C VAL A 410 1.51 8.98 22.11
N VAL A 411 1.66 9.80 23.15
CA VAL A 411 1.88 9.31 24.54
C VAL A 411 0.72 8.46 25.05
N SER A 412 -0.51 8.75 24.60
CA SER A 412 -1.69 7.93 24.95
C SER A 412 -1.72 6.58 24.23
N ASN A 413 -1.17 6.50 23.02
CA ASN A 413 -1.05 5.24 22.27
C ASN A 413 0.21 4.43 22.65
N GLU A 414 1.30 5.10 23.04
CA GLU A 414 2.61 4.53 23.35
C GLU A 414 3.17 5.10 24.68
N PRO A 415 2.64 4.68 25.86
CA PRO A 415 3.03 5.28 27.15
C PRO A 415 4.50 5.08 27.56
N GLY A 416 5.23 4.17 26.90
CA GLY A 416 6.63 3.85 27.17
C GLY A 416 7.60 5.02 27.00
N TRP A 417 7.23 6.05 26.22
CA TRP A 417 8.01 7.28 26.02
C TRP A 417 8.41 7.98 27.33
N ARG A 418 7.65 7.78 28.42
CA ARG A 418 7.97 8.33 29.76
C ARG A 418 9.22 7.72 30.40
N THR A 419 9.68 6.58 29.89
CA THR A 419 10.81 5.79 30.40
C THR A 419 11.85 5.48 29.32
N ASP A 420 11.65 5.99 28.09
CA ASP A 420 12.50 5.65 26.95
C ASP A 420 13.86 6.39 26.99
N ALA A 421 14.90 5.73 26.48
CA ALA A 421 16.26 6.27 26.48
C ALA A 421 16.40 7.55 25.64
N LEU A 422 15.70 7.66 24.50
CA LEU A 422 15.72 8.82 23.61
C LEU A 422 15.13 10.05 24.32
N ALA A 423 14.01 9.87 25.01
CA ALA A 423 13.33 10.93 25.76
C ALA A 423 14.12 11.35 27.01
N LEU A 424 14.64 10.38 27.78
CA LEU A 424 15.34 10.65 29.05
C LEU A 424 16.77 11.18 28.86
N GLN A 425 17.50 10.75 27.83
CA GLN A 425 18.91 11.14 27.63
C GLN A 425 19.07 12.32 26.66
N GLY A 426 18.03 12.67 25.90
CA GLY A 426 18.02 13.77 24.94
C GLY A 426 18.74 13.43 23.63
N LEU A 427 18.40 14.13 22.56
CA LEU A 427 18.83 13.84 21.20
C LEU A 427 19.75 14.96 20.67
N GLY A 428 20.87 14.56 20.07
CA GLY A 428 21.84 15.46 19.45
C GLY A 428 21.34 15.98 18.11
N LEU A 429 20.53 17.03 18.14
CA LEU A 429 19.95 17.64 16.95
C LEU A 429 20.98 18.57 16.29
N VAL A 430 21.42 18.19 15.08
CA VAL A 430 22.19 19.06 14.15
C VAL A 430 21.49 20.41 13.97
N ASN A 431 22.25 21.50 13.83
CA ASN A 431 21.65 22.81 13.63
C ASN A 431 20.77 22.81 12.36
N PRO A 432 19.49 23.24 12.38
CA PRO A 432 18.65 23.26 11.20
C PRO A 432 19.13 24.18 10.06
N LYS A 433 20.14 25.02 10.29
CA LYS A 433 20.87 25.78 9.25
C LYS A 433 21.97 24.96 8.56
N ASN A 434 22.51 23.95 9.24
CA ASN A 434 23.67 23.15 8.82
C ASN A 434 23.27 21.73 8.36
N VAL A 435 22.03 21.30 8.57
CA VAL A 435 21.56 19.93 8.24
C VAL A 435 21.75 19.53 6.77
N TYR A 436 21.62 20.46 5.80
CA TYR A 436 21.97 20.16 4.39
C TYR A 436 23.46 19.92 4.20
N LYS A 437 24.34 20.65 4.91
CA LYS A 437 25.79 20.41 4.86
C LYS A 437 26.10 19.00 5.37
N PHE A 438 25.56 18.66 6.55
CA PHE A 438 25.70 17.34 7.18
C PHE A 438 25.28 16.19 6.24
N TYR A 439 24.05 16.21 5.71
CA TYR A 439 23.62 15.16 4.77
C TYR A 439 24.45 15.17 3.50
N ASN A 440 24.77 16.34 2.93
CA ASN A 440 25.51 16.40 1.69
C ASN A 440 26.91 15.79 1.85
N GLU A 441 27.62 16.07 2.94
CA GLU A 441 28.97 15.56 3.15
C GLU A 441 28.96 14.05 3.46
N LEU A 442 28.01 13.58 4.26
CA LEU A 442 27.74 12.14 4.47
C LEU A 442 27.42 11.43 3.14
N HIS A 443 26.49 11.95 2.34
CA HIS A 443 26.05 11.32 1.09
C HIS A 443 27.07 11.47 -0.04
N SER A 444 27.84 12.57 -0.10
CA SER A 444 28.99 12.72 -1.00
C SER A 444 30.10 11.72 -0.65
N TYR A 445 30.36 11.46 0.63
CA TYR A 445 31.32 10.43 1.05
C TYR A 445 30.86 9.05 0.59
N LEU A 446 29.62 8.67 0.92
CA LEU A 446 29.03 7.38 0.52
C LEU A 446 29.00 7.18 -1.00
N ALA A 447 28.60 8.20 -1.78
CA ALA A 447 28.64 8.14 -3.24
C ALA A 447 30.07 7.99 -3.80
N SER A 448 31.08 8.57 -3.14
CA SER A 448 32.51 8.39 -3.50
C SER A 448 33.08 7.01 -3.16
N ALA A 449 32.44 6.32 -2.21
CA ALA A 449 32.61 4.90 -1.93
C ALA A 449 31.80 3.99 -2.87
N GLY A 450 30.95 4.56 -3.74
CA GLY A 450 30.15 3.80 -4.70
C GLY A 450 28.78 3.31 -4.19
N VAL A 451 28.31 3.83 -3.04
CA VAL A 451 26.95 3.60 -2.52
C VAL A 451 25.94 4.39 -3.36
N ASP A 452 24.80 3.77 -3.69
CA ASP A 452 23.81 4.28 -4.66
C ASP A 452 22.55 4.87 -4.02
N GLY A 453 22.43 4.78 -2.69
CA GLY A 453 21.29 5.29 -1.94
C GLY A 453 21.36 5.02 -0.44
N VAL A 454 20.29 5.40 0.26
CA VAL A 454 20.17 5.26 1.72
C VAL A 454 18.81 4.71 2.15
N LYS A 455 18.79 4.00 3.26
CA LYS A 455 17.59 3.75 4.08
C LYS A 455 17.64 4.75 5.24
N VAL A 456 16.62 5.59 5.38
CA VAL A 456 16.62 6.70 6.36
C VAL A 456 15.51 6.51 7.38
N ASP A 457 15.90 6.18 8.60
CA ASP A 457 15.01 5.75 9.70
C ASP A 457 14.75 6.89 10.70
N VAL A 458 13.93 6.57 11.71
CA VAL A 458 13.64 7.44 12.87
C VAL A 458 12.96 8.77 12.45
N GLN A 459 12.35 8.86 11.27
CA GLN A 459 11.98 10.14 10.65
C GLN A 459 10.96 10.97 11.46
N CYS A 460 9.95 10.34 12.07
CA CYS A 460 8.93 11.05 12.85
C CYS A 460 9.48 11.76 14.10
N ILE A 461 10.72 11.49 14.55
CA ILE A 461 11.29 12.09 15.77
C ILE A 461 11.36 13.63 15.70
N LEU A 462 11.42 14.17 14.48
CA LEU A 462 11.44 15.62 14.23
C LEU A 462 10.18 16.33 14.75
N GLU A 463 9.06 15.63 14.89
CA GLU A 463 7.84 16.23 15.43
C GLU A 463 7.92 16.54 16.93
N THR A 464 8.85 15.90 17.64
CA THR A 464 9.03 16.04 19.09
C THR A 464 10.16 16.99 19.45
N LEU A 465 10.86 17.55 18.46
CA LEU A 465 12.05 18.40 18.66
C LEU A 465 11.84 19.84 18.16
N GLY A 466 10.62 20.19 17.73
CA GLY A 466 10.26 21.48 17.14
C GLY A 466 10.26 22.68 18.10
N ALA A 467 10.33 22.45 19.41
CA ALA A 467 10.28 23.48 20.44
C ALA A 467 11.45 24.50 20.35
N GLY A 468 11.09 25.78 20.24
CA GLY A 468 12.03 26.87 20.00
C GLY A 468 12.63 26.88 18.58
N LEU A 469 12.06 26.13 17.64
CA LEU A 469 12.50 26.04 16.23
C LEU A 469 11.37 26.35 15.23
N GLY A 470 10.19 26.76 15.72
CA GLY A 470 9.02 27.11 14.91
C GLY A 470 7.99 25.98 14.77
N GLY A 471 8.00 25.02 15.69
CA GLY A 471 7.07 23.89 15.69
C GLY A 471 7.48 22.68 14.85
N ARG A 472 6.77 21.58 15.08
CA ARG A 472 6.99 20.26 14.46
C ARG A 472 7.06 20.31 12.93
N VAL A 473 6.13 21.04 12.33
CA VAL A 473 5.99 21.17 10.88
C VAL A 473 7.22 21.84 10.28
N GLU A 474 7.73 22.90 10.90
CA GLU A 474 8.81 23.71 10.35
C GLU A 474 10.18 23.04 10.52
N LEU A 475 10.42 22.33 11.62
CA LEU A 475 11.61 21.49 11.77
C LEU A 475 11.61 20.33 10.78
N THR A 476 10.50 19.60 10.68
CA THR A 476 10.35 18.47 9.76
C THR A 476 10.55 18.92 8.30
N ARG A 477 9.92 20.02 7.91
CA ARG A 477 10.07 20.66 6.59
C ARG A 477 11.54 20.97 6.25
N LYS A 478 12.30 21.57 7.18
CA LYS A 478 13.73 21.89 6.96
C LYS A 478 14.57 20.63 6.75
N TYR A 479 14.40 19.63 7.61
CA TYR A 479 15.12 18.37 7.54
C TYR A 479 14.82 17.58 6.26
N HIS A 480 13.53 17.40 5.91
CA HIS A 480 13.15 16.70 4.69
C HIS A 480 13.57 17.44 3.41
N GLN A 481 13.55 18.78 3.40
CA GLN A 481 14.08 19.56 2.28
C GLN A 481 15.59 19.41 2.13
N ALA A 482 16.34 19.32 3.23
CA ALA A 482 17.77 19.05 3.20
C ALA A 482 18.07 17.63 2.70
N LEU A 483 17.28 16.64 3.14
CA LEU A 483 17.40 15.24 2.73
C LEU A 483 17.11 15.06 1.23
N ASP A 484 15.96 15.54 0.74
CA ASP A 484 15.59 15.46 -0.68
C ASP A 484 16.62 16.18 -1.58
N GLN A 485 17.24 17.28 -1.12
CA GLN A 485 18.33 17.96 -1.84
C GLN A 485 19.63 17.13 -1.86
N SER A 486 20.01 16.53 -0.74
CA SER A 486 21.22 15.72 -0.65
C SER A 486 21.12 14.44 -1.48
N VAL A 487 19.98 13.74 -1.40
CA VAL A 487 19.68 12.55 -2.21
C VAL A 487 19.70 12.89 -3.70
N ALA A 488 19.02 13.97 -4.11
CA ALA A 488 18.99 14.38 -5.52
C ALA A 488 20.36 14.81 -6.08
N ARG A 489 21.30 15.23 -5.22
CA ARG A 489 22.66 15.62 -5.61
C ARG A 489 23.64 14.43 -5.66
N ASN A 490 23.53 13.49 -4.73
CA ASN A 490 24.53 12.44 -4.53
C ASN A 490 24.10 11.07 -5.08
N PHE A 491 22.78 10.82 -5.23
CA PHE A 491 22.23 9.55 -5.70
C PHE A 491 21.36 9.77 -6.95
N PRO A 492 21.94 9.71 -8.18
CA PRO A 492 21.23 9.99 -9.44
C PRO A 492 20.01 9.08 -9.71
N ASP A 493 19.89 7.98 -8.97
CA ASP A 493 18.73 7.10 -9.05
C ASP A 493 17.57 7.44 -8.11
N ASN A 494 17.65 8.57 -7.39
CA ASN A 494 16.72 8.92 -6.31
C ASN A 494 16.73 7.87 -5.18
N GLY A 495 17.93 7.42 -4.81
CA GLY A 495 18.15 6.31 -3.90
C GLY A 495 17.85 6.66 -2.45
N CYS A 496 16.58 6.60 -2.06
CA CYS A 496 16.14 6.80 -0.69
C CYS A 496 14.89 5.95 -0.36
N ILE A 497 14.99 5.14 0.69
CA ILE A 497 13.86 4.49 1.36
C ILE A 497 13.59 5.27 2.64
N ALA A 498 12.39 5.86 2.76
CA ALA A 498 11.94 6.46 4.01
C ALA A 498 11.42 5.39 4.98
N CYS A 499 11.71 5.54 6.26
CA CYS A 499 11.36 4.57 7.29
C CYS A 499 11.03 5.29 8.61
N MET A 500 10.12 4.72 9.42
CA MET A 500 9.58 5.37 10.62
C MET A 500 9.03 6.78 10.32
N SER A 501 8.35 6.92 9.17
CA SER A 501 8.06 8.19 8.49
C SER A 501 6.56 8.41 8.23
N HIS A 502 5.69 7.76 9.01
CA HIS A 502 4.24 7.76 8.73
C HIS A 502 3.52 9.06 9.13
N ASN A 503 4.15 10.00 9.83
CA ASN A 503 3.47 11.23 10.24
C ASN A 503 3.13 12.15 9.04
N THR A 504 1.99 12.84 9.14
CA THR A 504 1.54 13.81 8.13
C THR A 504 2.54 14.95 7.90
N ASP A 505 3.32 15.30 8.92
CA ASP A 505 4.40 16.29 8.88
C ASP A 505 5.44 15.94 7.78
N ALA A 506 5.88 14.67 7.71
CA ALA A 506 6.76 14.16 6.67
C ALA A 506 6.04 13.98 5.33
N LEU A 507 4.85 13.36 5.32
CA LEU A 507 4.11 13.05 4.09
C LEU A 507 3.78 14.31 3.28
N TYR A 508 3.31 15.37 3.93
CA TYR A 508 2.97 16.63 3.27
C TYR A 508 4.19 17.53 2.97
N CYS A 509 5.43 17.11 3.23
CA CYS A 509 6.63 17.81 2.74
C CYS A 509 7.55 16.99 1.80
N SER A 510 7.26 15.70 1.60
CA SER A 510 8.03 14.80 0.73
C SER A 510 7.91 15.13 -0.76
N LYS A 511 9.00 15.56 -1.41
CA LYS A 511 9.00 15.97 -2.83
C LYS A 511 9.73 15.00 -3.76
N GLN A 512 10.87 14.44 -3.34
CA GLN A 512 11.69 13.54 -4.18
C GLN A 512 11.63 12.10 -3.67
N THR A 513 11.87 11.88 -2.37
CA THR A 513 11.89 10.53 -1.76
C THR A 513 10.62 9.74 -2.13
N ALA A 514 10.82 8.58 -2.76
CA ALA A 514 9.80 7.90 -3.56
C ALA A 514 9.37 6.52 -3.04
N VAL A 515 10.10 5.94 -2.08
CA VAL A 515 9.79 4.66 -1.44
C VAL A 515 9.68 4.89 0.07
N ALA A 516 8.71 4.26 0.73
CA ALA A 516 8.55 4.34 2.19
C ALA A 516 8.08 3.01 2.80
N ARG A 517 8.72 2.57 3.89
CA ARG A 517 8.26 1.41 4.68
C ARG A 517 6.84 1.67 5.20
N ALA A 518 5.94 0.74 4.97
CA ALA A 518 4.49 0.90 5.22
C ALA A 518 3.97 0.10 6.43
N SER A 519 4.84 -0.45 7.26
CA SER A 519 4.50 -1.26 8.44
C SER A 519 5.47 -1.01 9.60
N ASP A 520 5.12 -1.52 10.78
CA ASP A 520 6.09 -1.91 11.81
C ASP A 520 7.07 -2.97 11.27
N ASP A 521 8.12 -3.30 12.03
CA ASP A 521 9.10 -4.30 11.57
C ASP A 521 8.48 -5.70 11.50
N PHE A 522 8.92 -6.48 10.51
CA PHE A 522 8.75 -7.93 10.52
C PHE A 522 9.56 -8.52 11.69
N TYR A 523 8.87 -9.04 12.72
CA TYR A 523 9.50 -9.67 13.87
C TYR A 523 9.51 -11.21 13.73
N PRO A 524 10.57 -11.85 13.19
CA PRO A 524 10.62 -13.31 12.94
C PRO A 524 10.54 -14.21 14.17
N ARG A 525 10.49 -13.63 15.38
CA ARG A 525 10.40 -14.35 16.66
C ARG A 525 9.16 -13.99 17.47
N ASP A 526 8.29 -13.12 16.95
CA ASP A 526 6.99 -12.81 17.54
C ASP A 526 5.85 -13.31 16.64
N PRO A 527 5.21 -14.45 16.98
CA PRO A 527 4.07 -14.98 16.25
C PRO A 527 2.87 -14.02 16.16
N VAL A 528 2.75 -13.03 17.05
CA VAL A 528 1.68 -12.01 16.98
C VAL A 528 1.87 -11.10 15.76
N SER A 529 3.11 -10.89 15.31
CA SER A 529 3.40 -9.96 14.20
C SER A 529 2.85 -10.41 12.84
N HIS A 530 2.80 -11.72 12.56
CA HIS A 530 2.75 -12.20 11.19
C HIS A 530 1.44 -11.93 10.45
N THR A 531 0.28 -12.18 11.07
CA THR A 531 -1.01 -11.92 10.42
C THR A 531 -1.33 -10.43 10.36
N ILE A 532 -1.04 -9.69 11.44
CA ILE A 532 -1.27 -8.23 11.49
C ILE A 532 -0.34 -7.46 10.53
N HIS A 533 0.89 -7.92 10.26
CA HIS A 533 1.80 -7.28 9.31
C HIS A 533 1.16 -7.11 7.93
N ILE A 534 0.61 -8.21 7.38
CA ILE A 534 0.01 -8.20 6.03
C ILE A 534 -1.27 -7.36 5.99
N ALA A 535 -2.08 -7.39 7.05
CA ALA A 535 -3.24 -6.52 7.15
C ALA A 535 -2.83 -5.03 7.24
N ALA A 536 -1.97 -4.67 8.19
CA ALA A 536 -1.54 -3.29 8.42
C ALA A 536 -0.86 -2.69 7.19
N VAL A 537 0.08 -3.43 6.55
CA VAL A 537 0.81 -2.92 5.39
C VAL A 537 -0.10 -2.72 4.17
N ALA A 538 -1.09 -3.59 3.96
CA ALA A 538 -2.06 -3.44 2.87
C ALA A 538 -2.98 -2.24 3.10
N TYR A 539 -3.55 -2.08 4.30
CA TYR A 539 -4.41 -0.93 4.61
C TYR A 539 -3.63 0.38 4.64
N ASN A 540 -2.40 0.42 5.17
CA ASN A 540 -1.52 1.60 5.08
C ASN A 540 -1.18 1.96 3.63
N SER A 541 -1.05 0.96 2.73
CA SER A 541 -0.81 1.17 1.29
C SER A 541 -1.98 1.83 0.55
N VAL A 542 -3.19 1.90 1.16
CA VAL A 542 -4.30 2.72 0.66
C VAL A 542 -3.91 4.21 0.71
N PHE A 543 -3.44 4.69 1.86
CA PHE A 543 -3.08 6.11 2.07
C PHE A 543 -1.64 6.43 1.64
N LEU A 544 -0.65 5.68 2.10
CA LEU A 544 0.78 5.93 1.80
C LEU A 544 1.08 5.80 0.30
N GLY A 545 0.38 4.90 -0.39
CA GLY A 545 0.51 4.64 -1.84
C GLY A 545 0.21 5.85 -2.75
N GLU A 546 -0.39 6.92 -2.21
CA GLU A 546 -0.57 8.19 -2.92
C GLU A 546 0.65 9.11 -2.86
N PHE A 547 1.50 8.98 -1.83
CA PHE A 547 2.69 9.82 -1.62
C PHE A 547 3.98 9.15 -2.11
N MET A 548 4.13 7.85 -1.83
CA MET A 548 5.35 7.06 -2.06
C MET A 548 4.96 5.62 -2.40
N LEU A 549 5.87 4.85 -3.02
CA LEU A 549 5.69 3.41 -3.20
C LEU A 549 5.87 2.70 -1.85
N PRO A 550 4.88 1.93 -1.37
CA PRO A 550 5.02 1.18 -0.13
C PRO A 550 6.10 0.10 -0.23
N ASP A 551 7.08 0.16 0.66
CA ASP A 551 7.95 -0.96 0.99
C ASP A 551 7.25 -1.80 2.08
N TRP A 552 7.14 -3.11 1.83
CA TRP A 552 6.42 -4.05 2.69
C TRP A 552 7.32 -4.75 3.72
N ASP A 553 8.56 -4.26 3.85
CA ASP A 553 9.62 -4.75 4.74
C ASP A 553 10.20 -6.12 4.32
N MET A 554 11.43 -6.38 4.77
CA MET A 554 12.10 -7.67 4.69
C MET A 554 11.28 -8.80 5.32
N PHE A 555 11.62 -10.03 4.95
CA PHE A 555 11.13 -11.23 5.61
C PHE A 555 12.20 -12.33 5.60
N HIS A 556 11.99 -13.39 6.39
CA HIS A 556 12.80 -14.61 6.32
C HIS A 556 12.19 -15.58 5.31
N SER A 557 12.96 -16.05 4.33
CA SER A 557 12.56 -17.14 3.44
C SER A 557 12.55 -18.50 4.15
N LEU A 558 13.37 -18.70 5.19
CA LEU A 558 13.41 -19.94 5.98
C LEU A 558 12.66 -19.77 7.32
N HIS A 559 11.33 -19.69 7.24
CA HIS A 559 10.46 -19.45 8.40
C HIS A 559 9.08 -20.14 8.21
N PRO A 560 8.38 -20.61 9.27
CA PRO A 560 7.07 -21.26 9.13
C PRO A 560 6.00 -20.41 8.43
N ALA A 561 6.05 -19.09 8.58
CA ALA A 561 5.16 -18.15 7.87
C ALA A 561 5.79 -17.56 6.58
N ALA A 562 6.93 -18.09 6.11
CA ALA A 562 7.68 -17.49 5.00
C ALA A 562 6.87 -17.42 3.70
N GLU A 563 6.10 -18.46 3.36
CA GLU A 563 5.37 -18.48 2.10
C GLU A 563 4.19 -17.48 2.08
N TYR A 564 3.49 -17.36 3.21
CA TYR A 564 2.46 -16.35 3.48
C TYR A 564 3.01 -14.91 3.35
N HIS A 565 4.24 -14.67 3.82
CA HIS A 565 4.91 -13.37 3.68
C HIS A 565 5.48 -13.12 2.28
N ALA A 566 6.04 -14.14 1.63
CA ALA A 566 6.64 -14.06 0.30
C ALA A 566 5.61 -13.70 -0.78
N SER A 567 4.49 -14.42 -0.80
CA SER A 567 3.42 -14.21 -1.77
C SER A 567 2.82 -12.80 -1.66
N ALA A 568 2.74 -12.24 -0.45
CA ALA A 568 2.33 -10.86 -0.20
C ALA A 568 3.34 -9.82 -0.71
N ARG A 569 4.66 -10.07 -0.60
CA ARG A 569 5.68 -9.21 -1.22
C ARG A 569 5.56 -9.23 -2.75
N ALA A 570 5.25 -10.37 -3.37
CA ALA A 570 5.07 -10.48 -4.83
C ALA A 570 3.97 -9.55 -5.37
N ILE A 571 2.85 -9.42 -4.64
CA ILE A 571 1.71 -8.58 -5.03
C ILE A 571 1.78 -7.14 -4.48
N SER A 572 2.78 -6.81 -3.66
CA SER A 572 2.94 -5.47 -3.07
C SER A 572 3.18 -4.37 -4.11
N GLY A 573 3.84 -4.72 -5.23
CA GLY A 573 4.36 -3.79 -6.23
C GLY A 573 5.53 -2.91 -5.75
N GLY A 574 6.00 -3.11 -4.51
CA GLY A 574 7.16 -2.48 -3.90
C GLY A 574 8.47 -3.26 -4.13
N PRO A 575 9.55 -2.90 -3.42
CA PRO A 575 10.78 -3.71 -3.35
C PRO A 575 10.51 -5.10 -2.76
N VAL A 576 11.31 -6.11 -3.14
CA VAL A 576 11.26 -7.45 -2.57
C VAL A 576 12.66 -7.87 -2.10
N TYR A 577 12.84 -7.97 -0.78
CA TYR A 577 14.10 -8.35 -0.17
C TYR A 577 13.89 -9.24 1.06
N VAL A 578 14.92 -10.02 1.41
CA VAL A 578 14.94 -10.87 2.62
C VAL A 578 15.96 -10.37 3.65
N SER A 579 15.83 -10.83 4.90
CA SER A 579 16.81 -10.58 5.98
C SER A 579 17.43 -11.86 6.56
N ASP A 580 17.24 -13.01 5.91
CA ASP A 580 17.84 -14.29 6.32
C ASP A 580 19.36 -14.18 6.52
N ALA A 581 19.88 -14.82 7.57
CA ALA A 581 21.31 -14.99 7.78
C ALA A 581 21.96 -15.89 6.69
N PRO A 582 23.26 -15.73 6.39
CA PRO A 582 23.95 -16.55 5.38
C PRO A 582 23.76 -18.06 5.61
N GLY A 583 23.40 -18.80 4.56
CA GLY A 583 23.13 -20.23 4.63
C GLY A 583 21.82 -20.60 5.35
N LYS A 584 20.90 -19.65 5.55
CA LYS A 584 19.55 -19.85 6.12
C LYS A 584 18.43 -19.46 5.15
N HIS A 585 18.60 -19.77 3.87
CA HIS A 585 17.66 -19.39 2.81
C HIS A 585 16.80 -20.58 2.37
N ASN A 586 15.56 -20.33 1.96
CA ASN A 586 14.70 -21.30 1.29
C ASN A 586 14.68 -21.01 -0.23
N PHE A 587 15.60 -21.63 -0.96
CA PHE A 587 15.74 -21.36 -2.40
C PHE A 587 14.53 -21.81 -3.24
N ASP A 588 13.75 -22.81 -2.81
CA ASP A 588 12.55 -23.23 -3.54
C ASP A 588 11.40 -22.24 -3.37
N LEU A 589 11.33 -21.55 -2.23
CA LEU A 589 10.46 -20.38 -2.07
C LEU A 589 10.98 -19.16 -2.85
N LEU A 590 12.29 -18.89 -2.82
CA LEU A 590 12.85 -17.74 -3.54
C LEU A 590 12.66 -17.84 -5.07
N LYS A 591 12.68 -19.04 -5.66
CA LYS A 591 12.35 -19.27 -7.08
C LYS A 591 10.91 -18.86 -7.47
N LYS A 592 9.98 -18.79 -6.52
CA LYS A 592 8.60 -18.28 -6.74
C LYS A 592 8.54 -16.74 -6.83
N LEU A 593 9.64 -16.04 -6.55
CA LEU A 593 9.78 -14.58 -6.54
C LEU A 593 10.85 -14.05 -7.51
N VAL A 594 12.00 -14.73 -7.56
CA VAL A 594 13.26 -14.22 -8.12
C VAL A 594 13.59 -14.97 -9.41
N LEU A 595 13.82 -14.22 -10.49
CA LEU A 595 14.35 -14.77 -11.75
C LEU A 595 15.86 -15.01 -11.66
N PRO A 596 16.44 -15.92 -12.46
CA PRO A 596 17.89 -16.20 -12.46
C PRO A 596 18.82 -15.00 -12.67
N ASP A 597 18.35 -13.89 -13.26
CA ASP A 597 19.12 -12.64 -13.41
C ASP A 597 19.10 -11.74 -12.16
N GLY A 598 18.40 -12.16 -11.09
CA GLY A 598 18.18 -11.39 -9.87
C GLY A 598 17.08 -10.33 -9.98
N SER A 599 16.32 -10.30 -11.09
CA SER A 599 15.14 -9.44 -11.23
C SER A 599 13.87 -10.14 -10.73
N ILE A 600 12.82 -9.35 -10.48
CA ILE A 600 11.52 -9.86 -10.03
C ILE A 600 10.42 -9.61 -11.09
N LEU A 601 9.25 -10.22 -10.88
CA LEU A 601 8.01 -9.92 -11.61
C LEU A 601 7.16 -8.94 -10.79
N ARG A 602 7.55 -7.66 -10.75
CA ARG A 602 6.91 -6.65 -9.89
C ARG A 602 5.59 -6.13 -10.49
N ALA A 603 4.54 -6.12 -9.67
CA ALA A 603 3.27 -5.48 -10.04
C ALA A 603 3.38 -3.93 -10.05
N ARG A 604 2.52 -3.26 -10.84
CA ARG A 604 2.72 -1.86 -11.27
C ARG A 604 2.23 -0.80 -10.28
N LEU A 605 1.32 -1.14 -9.37
CA LEU A 605 0.70 -0.23 -8.41
C LEU A 605 1.10 -0.62 -6.97
N PRO A 606 0.79 0.21 -5.95
CA PRO A 606 0.76 -0.26 -4.57
C PRO A 606 -0.31 -1.34 -4.41
N GLY A 607 0.05 -2.49 -3.83
CA GLY A 607 -0.91 -3.53 -3.45
C GLY A 607 -1.91 -2.97 -2.43
N ARG A 608 -3.21 -3.16 -2.67
CA ARG A 608 -4.29 -2.58 -1.86
C ARG A 608 -5.38 -3.61 -1.56
N PRO A 609 -6.10 -3.51 -0.43
CA PRO A 609 -7.32 -4.26 -0.19
C PRO A 609 -8.32 -4.07 -1.33
N THR A 610 -9.12 -5.09 -1.64
CA THR A 610 -10.22 -4.98 -2.62
C THR A 610 -11.35 -4.09 -2.09
N LYS A 611 -12.18 -3.54 -2.98
CA LYS A 611 -13.25 -2.58 -2.65
C LYS A 611 -14.22 -3.11 -1.59
N ASP A 612 -14.49 -4.41 -1.58
CA ASP A 612 -15.34 -5.10 -0.61
C ASP A 612 -14.66 -5.45 0.73
N CYS A 613 -13.32 -5.46 0.79
CA CYS A 613 -12.59 -5.63 2.04
C CYS A 613 -12.48 -4.33 2.85
N LEU A 614 -12.50 -3.15 2.21
CA LEU A 614 -12.10 -1.86 2.81
C LEU A 614 -12.73 -1.53 4.19
N PHE A 615 -13.95 -1.99 4.46
CA PHE A 615 -14.72 -1.67 5.67
C PHE A 615 -14.96 -2.89 6.59
N SER A 616 -14.23 -3.98 6.37
CA SER A 616 -14.27 -5.23 7.14
C SER A 616 -12.99 -5.40 7.95
N ASP A 617 -13.01 -6.17 9.05
CA ASP A 617 -11.85 -6.35 9.93
C ASP A 617 -11.29 -7.79 9.83
N PRO A 618 -10.49 -8.11 8.78
CA PRO A 618 -9.96 -9.44 8.53
C PRO A 618 -8.94 -9.91 9.57
N ALA A 619 -8.68 -9.11 10.61
CA ALA A 619 -7.81 -9.45 11.73
C ALA A 619 -8.58 -9.86 13.00
N ARG A 620 -9.88 -9.52 13.12
CA ARG A 620 -10.67 -9.75 14.35
C ARG A 620 -12.11 -10.22 14.15
N ASP A 621 -12.75 -10.01 13.01
CA ASP A 621 -14.19 -10.29 12.85
C ASP A 621 -14.55 -11.79 12.79
N GLY A 622 -13.57 -12.67 12.63
CA GLY A 622 -13.74 -14.12 12.56
C GLY A 622 -14.47 -14.64 11.31
N VAL A 623 -14.73 -13.78 10.32
CA VAL A 623 -15.53 -14.11 9.12
C VAL A 623 -14.95 -13.58 7.79
N SER A 624 -14.09 -12.56 7.83
CA SER A 624 -13.48 -11.97 6.64
C SER A 624 -12.11 -12.55 6.31
N LEU A 625 -11.89 -12.81 5.03
CA LEU A 625 -10.55 -12.94 4.43
C LEU A 625 -10.12 -11.55 3.91
N LEU A 626 -8.83 -11.25 3.98
CA LEU A 626 -8.26 -10.09 3.31
C LEU A 626 -7.92 -10.45 1.86
N LYS A 627 -8.56 -9.79 0.90
CA LYS A 627 -8.18 -9.84 -0.51
C LYS A 627 -7.35 -8.60 -0.86
N ILE A 628 -6.22 -8.79 -1.54
CA ILE A 628 -5.29 -7.73 -1.97
C ILE A 628 -5.13 -7.84 -3.48
N TRP A 629 -5.34 -6.74 -4.20
CA TRP A 629 -5.21 -6.69 -5.66
C TRP A 629 -4.04 -5.81 -6.12
N ASN A 630 -3.53 -6.12 -7.31
CA ASN A 630 -2.57 -5.29 -8.05
C ASN A 630 -2.67 -5.56 -9.57
N MET A 631 -2.00 -4.74 -10.38
CA MET A 631 -2.02 -4.80 -11.84
C MET A 631 -0.65 -5.13 -12.43
N ASN A 632 -0.63 -6.01 -13.43
CA ASN A 632 0.48 -6.18 -14.36
C ASN A 632 0.20 -5.40 -15.65
N LYS A 633 0.89 -5.72 -16.75
CA LYS A 633 0.69 -5.03 -18.03
C LYS A 633 -0.56 -5.52 -18.79
N TYR A 634 -0.80 -6.84 -18.76
CA TYR A 634 -1.93 -7.50 -19.43
C TYR A 634 -2.69 -8.50 -18.53
N THR A 635 -2.41 -8.50 -17.23
CA THR A 635 -3.17 -9.27 -16.22
C THR A 635 -3.35 -8.44 -14.94
N GLY A 636 -4.26 -8.86 -14.08
CA GLY A 636 -4.24 -8.56 -12.66
C GLY A 636 -3.62 -9.69 -11.84
N VAL A 637 -3.32 -9.39 -10.58
CA VAL A 637 -2.99 -10.39 -9.55
C VAL A 637 -3.81 -10.10 -8.29
N LEU A 638 -4.31 -11.16 -7.66
CA LEU A 638 -5.21 -11.12 -6.51
C LEU A 638 -4.76 -12.14 -5.47
N GLY A 639 -4.21 -11.68 -4.35
CA GLY A 639 -3.92 -12.53 -3.20
C GLY A 639 -5.06 -12.55 -2.18
N VAL A 640 -5.33 -13.71 -1.59
CA VAL A 640 -6.34 -13.91 -0.54
C VAL A 640 -5.65 -14.45 0.70
N TYR A 641 -5.90 -13.87 1.86
CA TYR A 641 -5.19 -14.17 3.12
C TYR A 641 -6.17 -14.29 4.28
N ASN A 642 -5.97 -15.28 5.16
CA ASN A 642 -6.61 -15.31 6.47
C ASN A 642 -5.70 -14.63 7.51
N CYS A 643 -5.94 -13.34 7.73
CA CYS A 643 -5.19 -12.50 8.67
C CYS A 643 -5.73 -12.53 10.11
N GLN A 644 -6.67 -13.43 10.43
CA GLN A 644 -7.39 -13.38 11.70
C GLN A 644 -6.47 -13.67 12.90
N GLY A 645 -6.79 -13.04 14.03
CA GLY A 645 -6.28 -13.42 15.33
C GLY A 645 -5.16 -12.58 15.90
N ALA A 646 -4.56 -11.64 15.17
CA ALA A 646 -3.64 -10.66 15.75
C ALA A 646 -3.98 -9.25 15.31
N ALA A 647 -4.08 -8.32 16.25
CA ALA A 647 -4.36 -6.91 15.97
C ALA A 647 -3.99 -6.01 17.15
N TRP A 648 -3.87 -4.71 16.87
CA TRP A 648 -3.64 -3.68 17.88
C TRP A 648 -4.74 -3.69 18.96
N ASN A 649 -4.31 -3.65 20.22
CA ASN A 649 -5.15 -3.64 21.40
C ASN A 649 -5.01 -2.30 22.12
N SER A 650 -6.09 -1.52 22.17
CA SER A 650 -6.14 -0.18 22.75
C SER A 650 -6.11 -0.14 24.29
N ILE A 651 -6.25 -1.28 24.97
CA ILE A 651 -6.08 -1.41 26.42
C ILE A 651 -4.63 -1.77 26.72
N GLU A 652 -4.11 -2.82 26.08
CA GLU A 652 -2.77 -3.37 26.31
C GLU A 652 -1.63 -2.54 25.67
N ARG A 653 -1.96 -1.60 24.76
CA ARG A 653 -1.02 -0.73 24.02
C ARG A 653 0.08 -1.49 23.29
N LYS A 654 -0.30 -2.63 22.69
CA LYS A 654 0.52 -3.50 21.85
C LYS A 654 -0.37 -4.28 20.89
N ASN A 655 0.21 -4.95 19.90
CA ASN A 655 -0.49 -6.02 19.20
C ASN A 655 -0.68 -7.20 20.17
N THR A 656 -1.86 -7.81 20.17
CA THR A 656 -2.15 -9.03 20.94
C THR A 656 -2.80 -10.08 20.06
N PHE A 657 -2.73 -11.34 20.49
CA PHE A 657 -3.66 -12.34 19.99
C PHE A 657 -5.10 -12.00 20.43
N HIS A 658 -6.05 -12.32 19.57
CA HIS A 658 -7.51 -12.25 19.77
C HIS A 658 -8.09 -13.64 19.54
N GLN A 659 -9.28 -13.93 20.07
CA GLN A 659 -9.87 -15.27 19.99
C GLN A 659 -10.27 -15.63 18.54
N THR A 660 -9.62 -16.65 17.98
CA THR A 660 -9.94 -17.23 16.67
C THR A 660 -10.61 -18.60 16.79
N ARG A 661 -11.10 -19.10 15.66
CA ARG A 661 -11.44 -20.52 15.46
C ARG A 661 -10.32 -21.18 14.67
N SER A 662 -10.13 -22.48 14.86
CA SER A 662 -9.22 -23.32 14.05
C SER A 662 -9.82 -23.73 12.70
N GLU A 663 -11.10 -23.45 12.50
CA GLU A 663 -11.86 -23.72 11.27
C GLU A 663 -11.42 -22.79 10.12
N ALA A 664 -11.56 -23.24 8.87
CA ALA A 664 -11.30 -22.41 7.71
C ALA A 664 -12.44 -21.39 7.50
N ILE A 665 -12.09 -20.14 7.22
CA ILE A 665 -13.03 -19.10 6.80
C ILE A 665 -13.20 -19.18 5.30
N THR A 666 -14.45 -19.13 4.82
CA THR A 666 -14.77 -19.17 3.39
C THR A 666 -15.20 -17.79 2.91
N GLY A 667 -14.37 -17.16 2.08
CA GLY A 667 -14.71 -15.96 1.32
C GLY A 667 -15.10 -16.29 -0.12
N SER A 668 -15.18 -15.26 -0.97
CA SER A 668 -15.31 -15.44 -2.43
C SER A 668 -14.46 -14.44 -3.21
N VAL A 669 -13.96 -14.88 -4.37
CA VAL A 669 -13.18 -14.09 -5.34
C VAL A 669 -13.92 -13.94 -6.66
N ARG A 670 -13.72 -12.82 -7.35
CA ARG A 670 -14.26 -12.52 -8.68
C ARG A 670 -13.18 -11.91 -9.57
N GLY A 671 -13.31 -12.06 -10.89
CA GLY A 671 -12.40 -11.41 -11.84
C GLY A 671 -12.32 -9.88 -11.69
N ARG A 672 -13.41 -9.24 -11.24
CA ARG A 672 -13.50 -7.79 -10.97
C ARG A 672 -12.99 -7.34 -9.60
N ASP A 673 -12.55 -8.26 -8.74
CA ASP A 673 -11.97 -7.89 -7.45
C ASP A 673 -10.59 -7.24 -7.64
N VAL A 674 -9.91 -7.58 -8.74
CA VAL A 674 -8.89 -6.72 -9.35
C VAL A 674 -9.61 -5.49 -9.93
N HIS A 675 -9.59 -4.39 -9.18
CA HIS A 675 -10.38 -3.19 -9.45
C HIS A 675 -10.19 -2.60 -10.87
N LEU A 676 -8.97 -2.62 -11.41
CA LEU A 676 -8.63 -2.07 -12.73
C LEU A 676 -8.44 -3.14 -13.82
N ILE A 677 -9.06 -4.33 -13.67
CA ILE A 677 -8.89 -5.45 -14.62
C ILE A 677 -9.25 -5.11 -16.08
N ALA A 678 -10.09 -4.10 -16.31
CA ALA A 678 -10.42 -3.59 -17.65
C ALA A 678 -9.19 -3.01 -18.37
N ASP A 679 -8.27 -2.36 -17.65
CA ASP A 679 -7.05 -1.73 -18.21
C ASP A 679 -6.04 -2.76 -18.76
N ALA A 680 -6.22 -4.03 -18.43
CA ALA A 680 -5.42 -5.15 -18.95
C ALA A 680 -5.98 -5.75 -20.27
N ALA A 681 -7.20 -5.37 -20.69
CA ALA A 681 -7.85 -5.96 -21.86
C ALA A 681 -7.36 -5.32 -23.18
N VAL A 682 -7.17 -6.14 -24.21
CA VAL A 682 -6.69 -5.67 -25.52
C VAL A 682 -7.87 -5.40 -26.47
N GLY A 683 -8.19 -4.10 -26.63
CA GLY A 683 -9.28 -3.60 -27.46
C GLY A 683 -10.60 -3.43 -26.69
N PRO A 684 -11.56 -2.65 -27.23
CA PRO A 684 -12.73 -2.17 -26.50
C PRO A 684 -13.80 -3.24 -26.22
N ASP A 685 -13.77 -4.36 -26.93
CA ASP A 685 -14.88 -5.33 -27.00
C ASP A 685 -14.96 -6.32 -25.83
N TRP A 686 -14.22 -6.07 -24.74
CA TRP A 686 -14.11 -7.00 -23.62
C TRP A 686 -15.37 -7.01 -22.75
N LYS A 687 -16.07 -8.15 -22.74
CA LYS A 687 -17.38 -8.33 -22.07
C LYS A 687 -17.28 -8.73 -20.58
N GLY A 688 -16.19 -8.39 -19.91
CA GLY A 688 -16.01 -8.66 -18.47
C GLY A 688 -15.63 -10.09 -18.08
N ASN A 689 -15.38 -10.99 -19.04
CA ASN A 689 -15.01 -12.38 -18.78
C ASN A 689 -13.50 -12.53 -18.52
N CYS A 690 -13.13 -13.22 -17.44
CA CYS A 690 -11.72 -13.51 -17.09
C CYS A 690 -11.42 -15.00 -17.13
N ALA A 691 -10.17 -15.35 -17.37
CA ALA A 691 -9.60 -16.62 -16.92
C ALA A 691 -8.83 -16.34 -15.61
N MET A 692 -8.85 -17.30 -14.69
CA MET A 692 -8.28 -17.16 -13.35
C MET A 692 -7.53 -18.43 -12.99
N TYR A 693 -6.23 -18.32 -12.71
CA TYR A 693 -5.36 -19.44 -12.34
C TYR A 693 -4.95 -19.31 -10.88
N GLY A 694 -5.23 -20.33 -10.06
CA GLY A 694 -4.83 -20.41 -8.65
C GLY A 694 -3.44 -21.03 -8.51
N HIS A 695 -2.55 -20.38 -7.76
CA HIS A 695 -1.14 -20.74 -7.67
C HIS A 695 -0.89 -22.03 -6.86
N GLN A 696 -1.62 -22.25 -5.77
CA GLN A 696 -1.44 -23.45 -4.94
C GLN A 696 -2.14 -24.68 -5.53
N GLY A 697 -3.36 -24.53 -6.06
CA GLY A 697 -4.07 -25.63 -6.71
C GLY A 697 -3.51 -26.00 -8.09
N GLY A 698 -3.02 -25.01 -8.84
CA GLY A 698 -2.71 -25.16 -10.26
C GLY A 698 -3.95 -25.13 -11.17
N ASP A 699 -5.13 -24.92 -10.58
CA ASP A 699 -6.42 -24.93 -11.28
C ASP A 699 -6.63 -23.67 -12.13
N LEU A 700 -7.15 -23.86 -13.34
CA LEU A 700 -7.59 -22.79 -14.23
C LEU A 700 -9.11 -22.78 -14.38
N ILE A 701 -9.74 -21.66 -14.05
CA ILE A 701 -11.20 -21.46 -14.09
C ILE A 701 -11.52 -20.27 -15.00
N THR A 702 -12.53 -20.40 -15.87
CA THR A 702 -13.11 -19.28 -16.61
C THR A 702 -14.31 -18.69 -15.86
N LEU A 703 -14.31 -17.36 -15.69
CA LEU A 703 -15.32 -16.62 -14.96
C LEU A 703 -16.04 -15.65 -15.90
N PRO A 704 -17.37 -15.80 -16.10
CA PRO A 704 -18.21 -14.76 -16.66
C PRO A 704 -18.15 -13.46 -15.84
N TYR A 705 -18.55 -12.33 -16.43
CA TYR A 705 -18.66 -11.06 -15.71
C TYR A 705 -19.39 -11.23 -14.37
N ASN A 706 -18.77 -10.71 -13.29
CA ASN A 706 -19.28 -10.73 -11.92
C ASN A 706 -19.54 -12.12 -11.29
N ALA A 707 -19.14 -13.22 -11.95
CA ALA A 707 -19.16 -14.55 -11.35
C ALA A 707 -18.16 -14.64 -10.16
N ALA A 708 -18.45 -15.53 -9.21
CA ALA A 708 -17.70 -15.67 -7.97
C ALA A 708 -17.34 -17.14 -7.67
N VAL A 709 -16.14 -17.36 -7.14
CA VAL A 709 -15.63 -18.68 -6.69
C VAL A 709 -15.39 -18.65 -5.18
N PRO A 710 -15.80 -19.67 -4.40
CA PRO A 710 -15.48 -19.75 -2.98
C PRO A 710 -13.99 -20.03 -2.75
N VAL A 711 -13.42 -19.45 -1.70
CA VAL A 711 -12.03 -19.71 -1.27
C VAL A 711 -12.03 -19.91 0.25
N SER A 712 -11.52 -21.04 0.72
CA SER A 712 -11.56 -21.45 2.14
C SER A 712 -10.15 -21.56 2.72
N LEU A 713 -9.83 -20.75 3.73
CA LEU A 713 -8.48 -20.66 4.32
C LEU A 713 -8.53 -20.69 5.86
N LYS A 714 -7.66 -21.47 6.51
CA LYS A 714 -7.37 -21.34 7.96
C LYS A 714 -6.41 -20.16 8.21
N VAL A 715 -6.25 -19.76 9.47
CA VAL A 715 -5.32 -18.69 9.87
C VAL A 715 -3.90 -18.97 9.34
N LEU A 716 -3.23 -17.96 8.79
CA LEU A 716 -1.94 -18.03 8.07
C LEU A 716 -1.93 -18.82 6.75
N GLU A 717 -3.06 -19.37 6.30
CA GLU A 717 -3.22 -19.85 4.92
C GLU A 717 -3.55 -18.68 3.97
N HIS A 718 -3.18 -18.83 2.70
CA HIS A 718 -3.37 -17.86 1.63
C HIS A 718 -3.56 -18.58 0.28
N GLU A 719 -3.98 -17.87 -0.76
CA GLU A 719 -3.92 -18.30 -2.17
C GLU A 719 -3.66 -17.07 -3.06
N ILE A 720 -2.97 -17.25 -4.20
CA ILE A 720 -2.73 -16.20 -5.20
C ILE A 720 -3.37 -16.58 -6.52
N PHE A 721 -4.16 -15.66 -7.08
CA PHE A 721 -4.75 -15.79 -8.41
C PHE A 721 -4.09 -14.83 -9.41
N THR A 722 -3.66 -15.37 -10.55
CA THR A 722 -3.47 -14.53 -11.75
C THR A 722 -4.83 -14.40 -12.45
N VAL A 723 -5.26 -13.18 -12.70
CA VAL A 723 -6.56 -12.86 -13.31
C VAL A 723 -6.31 -12.19 -14.67
N THR A 724 -6.84 -12.76 -15.75
CA THR A 724 -6.51 -12.31 -17.12
C THR A 724 -7.77 -12.12 -17.98
N PRO A 725 -7.96 -10.99 -18.67
CA PRO A 725 -9.13 -10.76 -19.55
C PRO A 725 -9.17 -11.75 -20.72
N ILE A 726 -10.29 -12.45 -20.91
CA ILE A 726 -10.48 -13.33 -22.07
C ILE A 726 -10.78 -12.50 -23.32
N LYS A 727 -9.88 -12.55 -24.30
CA LYS A 727 -10.12 -12.04 -25.65
C LYS A 727 -10.82 -13.12 -26.47
N VAL A 728 -11.99 -12.81 -27.02
CA VAL A 728 -12.61 -13.60 -28.10
C VAL A 728 -11.97 -13.17 -29.42
N LEU A 729 -11.63 -14.16 -30.25
CA LEU A 729 -10.90 -14.00 -31.52
C LEU A 729 -11.76 -14.41 -32.72
N ALA A 730 -12.57 -15.46 -32.56
CA ALA A 730 -13.59 -15.92 -33.51
C ALA A 730 -14.66 -16.74 -32.75
N PRO A 731 -15.80 -17.13 -33.37
CA PRO A 731 -16.72 -18.10 -32.78
C PRO A 731 -15.98 -19.39 -32.37
N GLY A 732 -16.11 -19.80 -31.10
CA GLY A 732 -15.38 -20.95 -30.54
C GLY A 732 -13.91 -20.70 -30.13
N PHE A 733 -13.28 -19.60 -30.59
CA PHE A 733 -11.87 -19.29 -30.33
C PHE A 733 -11.69 -18.07 -29.42
N ALA A 734 -11.15 -18.31 -28.23
CA ALA A 734 -10.84 -17.32 -27.22
C ALA A 734 -9.54 -17.67 -26.49
N PHE A 735 -8.84 -16.65 -25.97
CA PHE A 735 -7.52 -16.79 -25.35
C PHE A 735 -7.33 -15.79 -24.19
N ALA A 736 -6.51 -16.16 -23.20
CA ALA A 736 -6.02 -15.22 -22.17
C ALA A 736 -4.66 -15.68 -21.60
N PRO A 737 -3.59 -14.87 -21.63
CA PRO A 737 -2.27 -15.29 -21.15
C PRO A 737 -2.17 -15.24 -19.62
N LEU A 738 -1.42 -16.18 -19.02
CA LEU A 738 -1.20 -16.28 -17.56
C LEU A 738 0.25 -15.96 -17.15
N GLY A 739 1.23 -16.17 -18.04
CA GLY A 739 2.64 -15.88 -17.75
C GLY A 739 3.36 -17.06 -17.08
N LEU A 740 4.33 -16.78 -16.22
CA LEU A 740 5.14 -17.81 -15.54
C LEU A 740 4.39 -18.39 -14.34
N ILE A 741 3.56 -19.42 -14.58
CA ILE A 741 2.54 -19.92 -13.64
C ILE A 741 3.09 -20.64 -12.39
N ASP A 742 4.40 -20.82 -12.27
CA ASP A 742 5.06 -21.30 -11.05
C ASP A 742 5.46 -20.15 -10.09
N MET A 743 5.44 -18.90 -10.55
CA MET A 743 5.77 -17.71 -9.75
C MET A 743 4.51 -17.03 -9.21
N PHE A 744 4.58 -16.44 -8.01
CA PHE A 744 3.40 -15.82 -7.36
C PHE A 744 2.76 -14.71 -8.20
N ASN A 745 3.56 -13.90 -8.88
CA ASN A 745 3.07 -12.90 -9.85
C ASN A 745 3.43 -13.28 -11.28
N GLY A 746 3.12 -14.52 -11.69
CA GLY A 746 3.45 -15.07 -13.01
C GLY A 746 3.04 -14.18 -14.19
N GLY A 747 1.87 -13.53 -14.11
CA GLY A 747 1.39 -12.59 -15.14
C GLY A 747 2.24 -11.33 -15.30
N GLY A 748 3.09 -10.99 -14.33
CA GLY A 748 4.11 -9.94 -14.44
C GLY A 748 5.24 -10.26 -15.42
N ALA A 749 5.30 -11.48 -15.95
CA ALA A 749 6.23 -11.88 -17.02
C ALA A 749 5.84 -11.35 -18.41
N ILE A 750 4.57 -10.97 -18.63
CA ILE A 750 4.05 -10.63 -19.96
C ILE A 750 4.28 -9.14 -20.23
N GLU A 751 5.27 -8.85 -21.07
CA GLU A 751 5.70 -7.48 -21.43
C GLU A 751 5.22 -7.04 -22.81
N GLY A 752 4.73 -7.96 -23.65
CA GLY A 752 4.06 -7.65 -24.90
C GLY A 752 2.94 -8.65 -25.15
N LEU A 753 1.86 -8.19 -25.78
CA LEU A 753 0.70 -9.01 -26.14
C LEU A 753 0.02 -8.42 -27.38
N GLU A 754 -0.08 -9.24 -28.43
CA GLU A 754 -0.70 -8.92 -29.71
C GLU A 754 -1.58 -10.09 -30.18
N TYR A 755 -2.71 -9.76 -30.78
CA TYR A 755 -3.72 -10.71 -31.25
C TYR A 755 -3.97 -10.48 -32.74
N GLU A 756 -3.53 -11.40 -33.60
CA GLU A 756 -3.72 -11.30 -35.05
C GLU A 756 -4.75 -12.33 -35.53
N VAL A 757 -5.96 -11.87 -35.87
CA VAL A 757 -7.03 -12.71 -36.43
C VAL A 757 -6.76 -12.98 -37.91
N LYS A 758 -6.95 -14.22 -38.36
CA LYS A 758 -6.61 -14.72 -39.70
C LYS A 758 -7.86 -15.15 -40.47
N GLY A 759 -7.69 -15.51 -41.74
CA GLY A 759 -8.78 -15.85 -42.67
C GLY A 759 -9.76 -16.93 -42.16
N GLY A 760 -9.26 -17.93 -41.42
CA GLY A 760 -10.09 -19.00 -40.88
C GLY A 760 -11.23 -18.52 -39.96
N ALA A 761 -11.08 -17.37 -39.31
CA ALA A 761 -12.14 -16.77 -38.48
C ALA A 761 -13.41 -16.45 -39.29
N GLN A 762 -13.27 -16.08 -40.57
CA GLN A 762 -14.40 -15.76 -41.45
C GLN A 762 -15.18 -17.01 -41.88
N LEU A 763 -14.54 -18.18 -41.86
CA LEU A 763 -15.22 -19.47 -42.10
C LEU A 763 -16.04 -19.89 -40.89
N CYS A 764 -15.53 -19.69 -39.67
CA CYS A 764 -16.26 -19.98 -38.43
C CYS A 764 -17.55 -19.15 -38.29
N GLU A 765 -17.59 -17.92 -38.81
CA GLU A 765 -18.82 -17.09 -38.82
C GLU A 765 -19.88 -17.57 -39.84
N LEU A 766 -19.51 -18.41 -40.81
CA LEU A 766 -20.42 -18.92 -41.85
C LEU A 766 -21.10 -20.24 -41.47
N GLU A 767 -20.47 -21.08 -40.63
CA GLU A 767 -21.03 -22.38 -40.23
C GLU A 767 -22.19 -22.25 -39.21
N ASP A 768 -22.18 -21.21 -38.37
CA ASP A 768 -23.26 -20.88 -37.41
C ASP A 768 -24.60 -20.48 -38.08
N GLY A 769 -24.67 -20.45 -39.42
CA GLY A 769 -25.86 -20.10 -40.19
C GLY A 769 -27.04 -21.09 -40.09
N TYR A 770 -26.80 -22.33 -39.64
CA TYR A 770 -27.84 -23.36 -39.55
C TYR A 770 -28.46 -23.49 -38.14
N ARG A 771 -29.51 -22.70 -37.88
CA ARG A 771 -30.35 -22.84 -36.67
C ARG A 771 -31.14 -24.16 -36.66
N GLY A 772 -30.72 -25.11 -35.86
CA GLY A 772 -31.56 -26.20 -35.33
C GLY A 772 -32.22 -25.82 -34.00
N GLU A 773 -33.39 -26.39 -33.69
CA GLU A 773 -34.17 -26.00 -32.50
C GLU A 773 -33.74 -26.69 -31.21
N GLY A 774 -33.48 -25.88 -30.18
CA GLY A 774 -33.83 -26.11 -28.77
C GLY A 774 -33.48 -27.45 -28.09
N ASN A 775 -32.39 -27.46 -27.33
CA ASN A 775 -32.47 -27.85 -25.91
C ASN A 775 -31.27 -27.31 -25.10
N GLY A 776 -31.52 -26.96 -23.83
CA GLY A 776 -30.50 -26.38 -22.94
C GLY A 776 -29.73 -27.44 -22.17
N LEU A 777 -28.48 -27.69 -22.56
CA LEU A 777 -27.48 -28.46 -21.82
C LEU A 777 -26.10 -27.80 -21.96
N ALA A 778 -25.17 -28.11 -21.05
CA ALA A 778 -23.89 -27.38 -20.95
C ALA A 778 -23.00 -27.54 -22.19
N GLY A 779 -22.19 -26.51 -22.48
CA GLY A 779 -21.43 -26.38 -23.72
C GLY A 779 -20.44 -27.53 -23.94
N VAL A 780 -20.69 -28.30 -24.99
CA VAL A 780 -19.70 -29.23 -25.56
C VAL A 780 -18.59 -28.39 -26.19
N LYS A 781 -17.38 -28.44 -25.62
CA LYS A 781 -16.18 -27.88 -26.26
C LYS A 781 -15.89 -28.70 -27.52
N ILE A 782 -16.13 -28.10 -28.68
CA ILE A 782 -15.90 -28.73 -30.00
C ILE A 782 -14.38 -28.91 -30.19
N GLU A 783 -13.93 -30.10 -30.57
CA GLU A 783 -12.52 -30.31 -30.96
C GLU A 783 -12.20 -29.48 -32.21
N ASN A 784 -10.97 -28.98 -32.35
CA ASN A 784 -10.62 -28.01 -33.40
C ASN A 784 -10.76 -28.63 -34.81
N VAL A 785 -11.91 -28.41 -35.47
CA VAL A 785 -12.23 -28.89 -36.83
C VAL A 785 -11.73 -27.92 -37.92
N SER A 786 -11.23 -26.73 -37.56
CA SER A 786 -10.76 -25.76 -38.55
C SER A 786 -9.51 -26.27 -39.26
N ALA A 787 -9.63 -26.56 -40.57
CA ALA A 787 -8.47 -26.85 -41.40
C ALA A 787 -7.50 -25.66 -41.50
N GLU A 788 -8.01 -24.43 -41.34
CA GLU A 788 -7.26 -23.19 -41.51
C GLU A 788 -6.86 -22.52 -40.18
N LEU A 789 -5.81 -21.72 -40.24
CA LEU A 789 -5.33 -20.89 -39.12
C LEU A 789 -6.37 -19.79 -38.82
N VAL A 790 -6.86 -19.74 -37.58
CA VAL A 790 -7.91 -18.81 -37.14
C VAL A 790 -7.31 -17.57 -36.49
N ALA A 791 -6.27 -17.75 -35.67
CA ALA A 791 -5.55 -16.63 -35.05
C ALA A 791 -4.10 -16.98 -34.69
N VAL A 792 -3.28 -15.95 -34.56
CA VAL A 792 -1.95 -16.00 -33.93
C VAL A 792 -1.96 -15.07 -32.72
N VAL A 793 -1.55 -15.59 -31.56
CA VAL A 793 -1.32 -14.78 -30.36
C VAL A 793 0.17 -14.66 -30.12
N ARG A 794 0.69 -13.44 -30.16
CA ARG A 794 2.13 -13.12 -30.03
C ARG A 794 2.37 -12.42 -28.71
N MET A 795 3.37 -12.87 -27.96
CA MET A 795 3.67 -12.39 -26.62
C MET A 795 5.16 -12.14 -26.45
N GLU A 796 5.53 -11.08 -25.73
CA GLU A 796 6.89 -10.89 -25.22
C GLU A 796 6.92 -11.31 -23.75
N VAL A 797 7.72 -12.33 -23.42
CA VAL A 797 7.74 -12.96 -22.09
C VAL A 797 9.12 -12.86 -21.45
N LYS A 798 9.19 -12.22 -20.27
CA LYS A 798 10.38 -12.11 -19.43
C LYS A 798 10.58 -13.36 -18.57
N GLY A 799 11.83 -13.76 -18.34
CA GLY A 799 12.17 -14.83 -17.39
C GLY A 799 12.18 -16.24 -18.01
N ARG A 800 12.08 -17.26 -17.16
CA ARG A 800 12.09 -18.68 -17.56
C ARG A 800 11.21 -19.53 -16.64
N GLY A 801 10.87 -20.75 -17.05
CA GLY A 801 10.03 -21.68 -16.30
C GLY A 801 8.79 -22.13 -17.08
N ARG A 802 7.79 -22.69 -16.39
CA ARG A 802 6.53 -23.11 -17.00
C ARG A 802 5.69 -21.87 -17.34
N PHE A 803 5.47 -21.63 -18.62
CA PHE A 803 4.55 -20.62 -19.13
C PHE A 803 3.15 -21.21 -19.26
N GLY A 804 2.11 -20.42 -18.93
CA GLY A 804 0.71 -20.81 -19.05
C GLY A 804 -0.15 -19.80 -19.80
N ALA A 805 -1.21 -20.31 -20.44
CA ALA A 805 -2.30 -19.52 -21.01
C ALA A 805 -3.62 -20.29 -20.98
N TYR A 806 -4.74 -19.59 -20.98
CA TYR A 806 -6.05 -20.13 -21.34
C TYR A 806 -6.23 -20.11 -22.86
N SER A 807 -6.76 -21.20 -23.43
CA SER A 807 -7.43 -21.19 -24.72
C SER A 807 -8.71 -22.04 -24.69
N SER A 808 -9.74 -21.62 -25.45
CA SER A 808 -10.98 -22.39 -25.58
C SER A 808 -10.86 -23.60 -26.52
N ALA A 809 -9.89 -23.56 -27.43
CA ALA A 809 -9.61 -24.59 -28.43
C ALA A 809 -8.16 -25.06 -28.29
N LYS A 810 -7.88 -26.30 -28.71
CA LYS A 810 -6.50 -26.83 -28.69
C LYS A 810 -5.64 -26.07 -29.71
N PRO A 811 -4.49 -25.49 -29.31
CA PRO A 811 -3.56 -24.87 -30.25
C PRO A 811 -3.06 -25.85 -31.31
N ARG A 812 -2.74 -25.31 -32.49
CA ARG A 812 -2.13 -26.03 -33.61
C ARG A 812 -0.62 -26.17 -33.44
N ARG A 813 0.01 -25.10 -32.94
CA ARG A 813 1.48 -24.95 -32.81
C ARG A 813 1.82 -23.87 -31.80
N CYS A 814 2.91 -24.07 -31.07
CA CYS A 814 3.53 -23.07 -30.21
C CYS A 814 4.99 -22.88 -30.64
N THR A 815 5.50 -21.64 -30.59
CA THR A 815 6.91 -21.32 -30.87
C THR A 815 7.52 -20.46 -29.78
N VAL A 816 8.85 -20.54 -29.67
CA VAL A 816 9.69 -19.65 -28.86
C VAL A 816 10.80 -19.12 -29.76
N GLY A 817 10.72 -17.85 -30.15
CA GLY A 817 11.48 -17.31 -31.27
C GLY A 817 11.13 -18.05 -32.57
N SER A 818 12.13 -18.58 -33.26
CA SER A 818 11.94 -19.39 -34.48
C SER A 818 11.80 -20.90 -34.20
N ALA A 819 11.94 -21.35 -32.95
CA ALA A 819 11.87 -22.78 -32.60
C ALA A 819 10.43 -23.19 -32.29
N VAL A 820 9.97 -24.30 -32.88
CA VAL A 820 8.72 -24.96 -32.48
C VAL A 820 8.95 -25.68 -31.16
N VAL A 821 8.06 -25.51 -30.18
CA VAL A 821 8.16 -26.14 -28.86
C VAL A 821 6.99 -27.09 -28.61
N GLY A 822 7.24 -28.10 -27.77
CA GLY A 822 6.18 -28.92 -27.19
C GLY A 822 5.31 -28.10 -26.24
N PHE A 823 4.01 -28.39 -26.22
CA PHE A 823 3.04 -27.82 -25.30
C PHE A 823 2.08 -28.91 -24.81
N GLU A 824 1.53 -28.74 -23.62
CA GLU A 824 0.43 -29.56 -23.11
C GLU A 824 -0.88 -28.76 -23.23
N TYR A 825 -2.01 -29.45 -23.35
CA TYR A 825 -3.33 -28.81 -23.38
C TYR A 825 -4.34 -29.65 -22.60
N ASP A 826 -4.83 -29.11 -21.51
CA ASP A 826 -5.92 -29.70 -20.75
C ASP A 826 -7.28 -29.36 -21.38
N LEU A 827 -7.99 -30.37 -21.86
CA LEU A 827 -9.27 -30.21 -22.55
C LEU A 827 -10.38 -29.65 -21.64
N VAL A 828 -10.33 -29.94 -20.34
CA VAL A 828 -11.40 -29.61 -19.39
C VAL A 828 -11.37 -28.12 -19.04
N SER A 829 -10.25 -27.61 -18.53
CA SER A 829 -10.03 -26.19 -18.22
C SER A 829 -9.81 -25.36 -19.49
N GLY A 830 -9.02 -25.86 -20.44
CA GLY A 830 -8.43 -25.07 -21.53
C GLY A 830 -7.03 -24.52 -21.21
N LEU A 831 -6.35 -25.05 -20.19
CA LEU A 831 -4.98 -24.66 -19.86
C LEU A 831 -3.99 -25.17 -20.92
N VAL A 832 -3.27 -24.25 -21.55
CA VAL A 832 -2.08 -24.50 -22.37
C VAL A 832 -0.84 -24.28 -21.50
N THR A 833 0.11 -25.22 -21.49
CA THR A 833 1.43 -25.06 -20.85
C THR A 833 2.56 -25.27 -21.85
N LEU A 834 3.68 -24.53 -21.69
CA LEU A 834 4.95 -24.78 -22.37
C LEU A 834 6.12 -24.37 -21.49
N ASN A 835 7.31 -24.91 -21.74
CA ASN A 835 8.50 -24.63 -20.91
C ASN A 835 9.46 -23.65 -21.60
N LEU A 836 9.81 -22.58 -20.89
CA LEU A 836 10.90 -21.67 -21.23
C LEU A 836 12.14 -22.16 -20.45
N GLU A 837 12.99 -22.97 -21.09
CA GLU A 837 14.08 -23.71 -20.41
C GLU A 837 15.21 -22.81 -19.89
N ARG A 838 15.54 -21.78 -20.66
CA ARG A 838 16.59 -20.79 -20.42
C ARG A 838 15.98 -19.39 -20.35
N MET A 839 16.74 -18.44 -19.81
CA MET A 839 16.43 -17.01 -19.94
C MET A 839 16.51 -16.57 -21.41
N PRO A 840 15.99 -15.38 -21.76
CA PRO A 840 16.28 -14.74 -23.05
C PRO A 840 17.78 -14.64 -23.33
N GLU A 841 18.14 -14.59 -24.61
CA GLU A 841 19.53 -14.39 -25.06
C GLU A 841 19.98 -12.95 -24.73
N GLU A 842 21.27 -12.71 -24.48
CA GLU A 842 21.73 -11.44 -23.85
C GLU A 842 21.46 -10.17 -24.69
N ASP A 843 21.21 -10.31 -26.00
CA ASP A 843 20.77 -9.25 -26.91
C ASP A 843 19.27 -8.90 -26.75
N ARG A 844 18.49 -9.72 -26.03
CA ARG A 844 17.03 -9.68 -25.96
C ARG A 844 16.55 -9.64 -24.51
N LYS A 845 15.57 -8.77 -24.23
CA LYS A 845 14.96 -8.69 -22.90
C LYS A 845 13.92 -9.79 -22.64
N PHE A 846 13.36 -10.37 -23.70
CA PHE A 846 12.18 -11.22 -23.67
C PHE A 846 12.29 -12.37 -24.67
N HIS A 847 11.62 -13.48 -24.37
CA HIS A 847 11.23 -14.48 -25.36
C HIS A 847 10.08 -13.92 -26.20
N ILE A 848 10.12 -14.13 -27.52
CA ILE A 848 8.91 -14.02 -28.35
C ILE A 848 8.23 -15.38 -28.31
N VAL A 849 7.01 -15.44 -27.78
CA VAL A 849 6.19 -16.67 -27.71
C VAL A 849 5.01 -16.47 -28.64
N GLU A 850 4.80 -17.38 -29.60
CA GLU A 850 3.66 -17.33 -30.51
C GLU A 850 2.84 -18.61 -30.41
N ILE A 851 1.52 -18.48 -30.36
CA ILE A 851 0.57 -19.59 -30.26
C ILE A 851 -0.44 -19.46 -31.41
N GLU A 852 -0.54 -20.52 -32.21
CA GLU A 852 -1.41 -20.62 -33.38
C GLU A 852 -2.67 -21.43 -33.04
N LEU A 853 -3.85 -20.93 -33.40
CA LEU A 853 -5.17 -21.52 -33.12
C LEU A 853 -5.89 -21.96 -34.40
#